data_AF-A0A7X9XSN1-F1
#
_entry.id   AF-A0A7X9XSN1-F1
#
_cell.length_a   1.000
_cell.length_b   1.000
_cell.length_c   1.000
_cell.angle_alpha   90.00
_cell.angle_beta   90.00
_cell.angle_gamma   90.00
#
_symmetry.space_group_name_H-M   'P 1'
#
loop_
_entity.id
_entity.type
_entity.pdbx_description
1 polymer ?
#
loop_
_entity_poly.entity_id
_entity_poly.type
_entity_poly.pdbx_seq_one_letter_code
_entity_poly.pdbx_strand_id
1 'polypeptide(L)'
;MRSAATSASRLRPPTWVLAPAAVALLVAVVPVAALALKVPWARVPELVASDAGAAALGLSLRTSLIAALIVVVIGVPLAVAMSRARRFSGALRVAVVLPMTMPPVVGGLALLAAFGRTGVIGSRWPWLAESLSFSTAAVVLAQVFVSLPFLVLALEGALRGLDARHAEAAAGLGASRSRILAQVTLPMVAPAIISGTTLSLARALGEFGATLTFAGSLPGVTRTLPLAIYLERDNDPDLALALSAVLLGIAIVLVAVGAAVPWAMARRRRHDGVPGAPSDPSPHSPATDAPEVGDEGVVKQEDLDLRIAVAGLLDARVAIAGGATTAVIGPNGAGKSTLLRAIAGLPVRGGAEVGGDVPRAVLLTQDPALLPHRTVLGNVVFACRDEARARRELAAVGASGLADRFPTSLSGGQAARVALARALAADTEVILLDEPFAALDAASAASLRQVLRRRLRGRTAMLVTHDPVDVATLADRVIVIEDGRIAAAGSPADLLAAPVTPFLAQFAGLIAVRGTAIALDDATVTVRTPAGFEITGVPAGAGAGGAREGGELASGEPTRGELESGEREGGGRAVALFSPRAVTLGPLDGDAPETSARNVLDCRVRAIRHQGAAVRVELGVAGGTGTTGRADRTGEKPAGEAVAANGPADRDTVIIAEISAHSLATLGLAEGSPVRATVKAMQVQVLPIAG
;
A
#
# COMPACT_ATOMS: atom_id res chain seq x y z
N MET A 1 -26.78 -3.19 1.49
CA MET A 1 -26.77 -2.46 0.21
C MET A 1 -26.09 -3.34 -0.84
N ARG A 2 -26.90 -4.06 -1.63
CA ARG A 2 -26.46 -4.94 -2.72
C ARG A 2 -26.17 -4.08 -3.97
N SER A 3 -25.19 -4.50 -4.76
CA SER A 3 -24.86 -4.00 -6.11
C SER A 3 -24.18 -2.62 -6.20
N ALA A 4 -22.85 -2.62 -6.14
CA ALA A 4 -22.02 -1.54 -6.69
C ALA A 4 -20.83 -2.10 -7.51
N ALA A 5 -21.02 -3.26 -8.14
CA ALA A 5 -20.07 -3.82 -9.09
C ALA A 5 -20.47 -3.44 -10.51
N THR A 6 -19.91 -2.32 -10.98
CA THR A 6 -19.61 -2.02 -12.39
C THR A 6 -20.78 -2.12 -13.39
N SER A 7 -21.79 -1.28 -13.20
CA SER A 7 -22.38 -0.59 -14.36
C SER A 7 -21.44 0.57 -14.70
N ALA A 8 -20.31 0.28 -15.36
CA ALA A 8 -19.70 1.30 -16.18
C ALA A 8 -20.76 1.57 -17.25
N SER A 9 -21.45 2.71 -17.16
CA SER A 9 -22.24 3.23 -18.26
C SER A 9 -21.32 3.16 -19.48
N ARG A 10 -21.61 2.24 -20.41
CA ARG A 10 -21.01 2.27 -21.73
C ARG A 10 -21.62 3.49 -22.41
N LEU A 11 -21.12 4.66 -22.05
CA LEU A 11 -21.35 5.89 -22.78
C LEU A 11 -20.97 5.56 -24.22
N ARG A 12 -22.00 5.40 -25.05
CA ARG A 12 -21.79 5.09 -26.46
C ARG A 12 -21.00 6.27 -27.05
N PRO A 13 -19.98 6.02 -27.87
CA PRO A 13 -19.31 7.12 -28.55
C PRO A 13 -20.36 7.92 -29.33
N PRO A 14 -20.19 9.25 -29.45
CA PRO A 14 -21.13 10.05 -30.21
C PRO A 14 -21.18 9.56 -31.65
N THR A 15 -22.38 9.48 -32.23
CA THR A 15 -22.64 8.80 -33.51
C THR A 15 -21.84 9.37 -34.68
N TRP A 16 -21.46 10.65 -34.63
CA TRP A 16 -20.60 11.28 -35.64
C TRP A 16 -19.22 10.62 -35.75
N VAL A 17 -18.71 9.95 -34.70
CA VAL A 17 -17.43 9.21 -34.73
C VAL A 17 -17.52 7.96 -35.62
N LEU A 18 -18.72 7.42 -35.82
CA LEU A 18 -18.91 6.20 -36.63
C LEU A 18 -18.56 6.41 -38.11
N ALA A 19 -18.84 7.60 -38.66
CA ALA A 19 -18.54 7.91 -40.05
C ALA A 19 -17.03 7.91 -40.37
N PRO A 20 -16.16 8.70 -39.69
CA PRO A 20 -14.73 8.65 -39.91
C PRO A 20 -14.13 7.29 -39.53
N ALA A 21 -14.67 6.59 -38.52
CA ALA A 21 -14.24 5.24 -38.18
C ALA A 21 -14.53 4.22 -39.30
N ALA A 22 -15.70 4.31 -39.95
CA ALA A 22 -16.04 3.46 -41.09
C ALA A 22 -15.15 3.75 -42.30
N VAL A 23 -14.87 5.02 -42.58
CA VAL A 23 -13.92 5.41 -43.64
C VAL A 23 -12.53 4.84 -43.34
N ALA A 24 -12.03 4.99 -42.11
CA ALA A 24 -10.73 4.44 -41.71
C ALA A 24 -10.69 2.90 -41.86
N LEU A 25 -11.78 2.21 -41.50
CA LEU A 25 -11.89 0.77 -41.68
C LEU A 25 -11.88 0.37 -43.16
N LEU A 26 -12.62 1.07 -44.02
CA LEU A 26 -12.62 0.82 -45.46
C LEU A 26 -11.23 1.01 -46.06
N VAL A 27 -10.52 2.08 -45.70
CA VAL A 27 -9.14 2.33 -46.15
C VAL A 27 -8.20 1.18 -45.75
N ALA A 28 -8.39 0.59 -44.57
CA ALA A 28 -7.58 -0.55 -44.12
C ALA A 28 -7.96 -1.89 -44.80
N VAL A 29 -9.25 -2.13 -45.02
CA VAL A 29 -9.77 -3.44 -45.46
C VAL A 29 -9.83 -3.58 -46.99
N VAL A 30 -10.18 -2.52 -47.71
CA VAL A 30 -10.40 -2.58 -49.17
C VAL A 30 -9.14 -3.04 -49.95
N PRO A 31 -7.92 -2.52 -49.69
CA PRO A 31 -6.72 -2.99 -50.40
C PRO A 31 -6.41 -4.47 -50.14
N VAL A 32 -6.62 -4.94 -48.91
CA VAL A 32 -6.43 -6.34 -48.51
C VAL A 32 -7.44 -7.24 -49.23
N ALA A 33 -8.72 -6.83 -49.27
CA ALA A 33 -9.76 -7.55 -49.98
C ALA A 33 -9.49 -7.58 -51.50
N ALA A 34 -9.07 -6.46 -52.09
CA ALA A 34 -8.74 -6.38 -53.51
C ALA A 34 -7.56 -7.28 -53.88
N LEU A 35 -6.52 -7.34 -53.03
CA LEU A 35 -5.42 -8.29 -53.21
C LEU A 35 -5.92 -9.72 -53.16
N ALA A 36 -6.73 -10.08 -52.14
CA ALA A 36 -7.27 -11.43 -51.98
C ALA A 36 -8.10 -11.89 -53.18
N LEU A 37 -8.82 -10.98 -53.85
CA LEU A 37 -9.58 -11.28 -55.07
C LEU A 37 -8.72 -11.51 -56.31
N LYS A 38 -7.51 -10.94 -56.36
CA LYS A 38 -6.60 -11.08 -57.51
C LYS A 38 -5.65 -12.27 -57.42
N VAL A 39 -5.54 -12.90 -56.24
CA VAL A 39 -4.61 -14.01 -56.01
C VAL A 39 -5.08 -15.27 -56.74
N PRO A 40 -4.22 -15.96 -57.51
CA PRO A 40 -4.56 -17.21 -58.18
C PRO A 40 -4.55 -18.39 -57.18
N TRP A 41 -5.55 -18.47 -56.30
CA TRP A 41 -5.61 -19.41 -55.17
C TRP A 41 -5.33 -20.87 -55.54
N ALA A 42 -5.75 -21.32 -56.73
CA ALA A 42 -5.51 -22.68 -57.21
C ALA A 42 -4.02 -23.00 -57.44
N ARG A 43 -3.22 -21.99 -57.82
CA ARG A 43 -1.78 -22.13 -58.12
C ARG A 43 -0.89 -21.75 -56.95
N VAL A 44 -1.43 -21.16 -55.87
CA VAL A 44 -0.64 -20.74 -54.69
C VAL A 44 0.22 -21.89 -54.13
N PRO A 45 -0.29 -23.11 -53.91
CA PRO A 45 0.53 -24.20 -53.39
C PRO A 45 1.73 -24.54 -54.28
N GLU A 46 1.53 -24.55 -55.60
CA GLU A 46 2.57 -24.82 -56.59
C GLU A 46 3.61 -23.68 -56.64
N LEU A 47 3.14 -22.43 -56.72
CA LEU A 47 3.98 -21.24 -56.81
C LEU A 47 4.83 -21.05 -55.55
N VAL A 48 4.28 -21.33 -54.37
CA VAL A 48 5.01 -21.25 -53.10
C VAL A 48 5.98 -22.42 -52.93
N ALA A 49 5.66 -23.60 -53.47
CA ALA A 49 6.54 -24.76 -53.46
C ALA A 49 7.68 -24.69 -54.49
N SER A 50 7.67 -23.70 -55.39
CA SER A 50 8.79 -23.44 -56.29
C SER A 50 10.10 -23.19 -55.52
N ASP A 51 11.25 -23.52 -56.12
CA ASP A 51 12.56 -23.35 -55.47
C ASP A 51 12.78 -21.92 -54.96
N ALA A 52 12.37 -20.93 -55.75
CA ALA A 52 12.46 -19.52 -55.39
C ALA A 52 11.51 -19.14 -54.24
N GLY A 53 10.24 -19.57 -54.32
CA GLY A 53 9.22 -19.29 -53.30
C GLY A 53 9.54 -19.95 -51.96
N ALA A 54 9.89 -21.23 -51.98
CA ALA A 54 10.22 -22.01 -50.79
C ALA A 54 11.50 -21.49 -50.10
N ALA A 55 12.53 -21.16 -50.88
CA ALA A 55 13.76 -20.58 -50.34
C ALA A 55 13.51 -19.21 -49.69
N ALA A 56 12.76 -18.31 -50.34
CA ALA A 56 12.46 -16.99 -49.80
C ALA A 56 11.56 -17.06 -48.54
N LEU A 57 10.55 -17.92 -48.54
CA LEU A 57 9.67 -18.15 -47.39
C LEU A 57 10.43 -18.73 -46.20
N GLY A 58 11.21 -19.80 -46.43
CA GLY A 58 12.01 -20.46 -45.40
C GLY A 58 13.05 -19.52 -44.78
N LEU A 59 13.75 -18.75 -45.63
CA LEU A 59 14.71 -17.74 -45.17
C LEU A 59 14.03 -16.67 -44.31
N SER A 60 12.88 -16.15 -44.75
CA SER A 60 12.16 -15.07 -44.04
C SER A 60 11.62 -15.51 -42.69
N LEU A 61 11.06 -16.72 -42.60
CA LEU A 61 10.60 -17.28 -41.33
C LEU A 61 11.78 -17.50 -40.38
N ARG A 62 12.88 -18.10 -40.86
CA ARG A 62 14.05 -18.36 -40.04
C ARG A 62 14.69 -17.07 -39.53
N THR A 63 14.94 -16.09 -40.40
CA THR A 63 15.60 -14.83 -39.99
C THR A 63 14.70 -14.01 -39.07
N SER A 64 13.40 -13.92 -39.34
CA SER A 64 12.47 -13.16 -38.51
C SER A 64 12.26 -13.78 -37.12
N LEU A 65 12.23 -15.12 -37.01
CA LEU A 65 12.19 -15.81 -35.71
C LEU A 65 13.48 -15.60 -34.90
N ILE A 66 14.65 -15.69 -35.54
CA ILE A 66 15.93 -15.40 -34.89
C ILE A 66 15.97 -13.93 -34.44
N ALA A 67 15.57 -13.00 -35.30
CA ALA A 67 15.50 -11.59 -34.98
C ALA A 67 14.55 -11.32 -33.80
N ALA A 68 13.36 -11.93 -33.78
CA ALA A 68 12.41 -11.81 -32.68
C ALA A 68 12.99 -12.34 -31.36
N LEU A 69 13.70 -13.47 -31.39
CA LEU A 69 14.38 -14.01 -30.20
C LEU A 69 15.44 -13.04 -29.68
N ILE A 70 16.29 -12.49 -30.56
CA ILE A 70 17.30 -11.49 -30.20
C ILE A 70 16.63 -10.26 -29.61
N VAL A 71 15.56 -9.74 -30.24
CA VAL A 71 14.78 -8.60 -29.77
C VAL A 71 14.22 -8.86 -28.37
N VAL A 72 13.71 -10.05 -28.06
CA VAL A 72 13.27 -10.38 -26.70
C VAL A 72 14.43 -10.36 -25.71
N VAL A 73 15.55 -11.00 -26.06
CA VAL A 73 16.73 -11.12 -25.19
C VAL A 73 17.33 -9.75 -24.84
N ILE A 74 17.44 -8.83 -25.80
CA ILE A 74 18.05 -7.50 -25.57
C ILE A 74 17.00 -6.43 -25.23
N GLY A 75 15.80 -6.54 -25.78
CA GLY A 75 14.73 -5.54 -25.66
C GLY A 75 14.01 -5.58 -24.31
N VAL A 76 13.82 -6.76 -23.71
CA VAL A 76 13.22 -6.87 -22.37
C VAL A 76 14.11 -6.18 -21.31
N PRO A 77 15.43 -6.47 -21.22
CA PRO A 77 16.31 -5.74 -20.31
C PRO A 77 16.37 -4.24 -20.59
N LEU A 78 16.43 -3.85 -21.87
CA LEU A 78 16.46 -2.45 -22.27
C LEU A 78 15.20 -1.69 -21.81
N ALA A 79 14.01 -2.27 -22.00
CA ALA A 79 12.75 -1.69 -21.54
C ALA A 79 12.70 -1.57 -20.00
N VAL A 80 13.19 -2.58 -19.27
CA VAL A 80 13.27 -2.55 -17.79
C VAL A 80 14.25 -1.49 -17.30
N ALA A 81 15.38 -1.30 -17.99
CA ALA A 81 16.33 -0.25 -17.68
C ALA A 81 15.73 1.14 -17.96
N MET A 82 15.07 1.32 -19.10
CA MET A 82 14.39 2.55 -19.51
C MET A 82 13.25 2.94 -18.57
N SER A 83 12.49 1.97 -18.06
CA SER A 83 11.37 2.24 -17.15
C SER A 83 11.84 2.72 -15.77
N ARG A 84 13.09 2.43 -15.39
CA ARG A 84 13.68 2.80 -14.09
C ARG A 84 14.63 4.00 -14.15
N ALA A 85 15.18 4.33 -15.32
CA ALA A 85 16.08 5.46 -15.49
C ALA A 85 15.34 6.81 -15.32
N ARG A 86 15.72 7.62 -14.32
CA ARG A 86 15.15 8.98 -14.14
C ARG A 86 15.89 10.06 -14.95
N ARG A 87 17.21 9.92 -15.14
CA ARG A 87 18.06 11.01 -15.69
C ARG A 87 18.23 10.98 -17.21
N PHE A 88 18.20 9.81 -17.84
CA PHE A 88 18.47 9.64 -19.27
C PHE A 88 17.35 8.93 -20.05
N SER A 89 16.17 8.74 -19.44
CA SER A 89 15.06 8.02 -20.09
C SER A 89 14.60 8.68 -21.38
N GLY A 90 14.59 10.02 -21.45
CA GLY A 90 14.21 10.76 -22.66
C GLY A 90 15.17 10.48 -23.83
N ALA A 91 16.48 10.62 -23.61
CA ALA A 91 17.49 10.38 -24.64
C ALA A 91 17.49 8.91 -25.11
N LEU A 92 17.37 7.97 -24.16
CA LEU A 92 17.31 6.54 -24.48
C LEU A 92 16.05 6.20 -25.29
N ARG A 93 14.91 6.84 -24.97
CA ARG A 93 13.67 6.68 -25.75
C ARG A 93 13.79 7.25 -27.16
N VAL A 94 14.43 8.42 -27.32
CA VAL A 94 14.71 8.97 -28.66
C VAL A 94 15.59 8.01 -29.45
N ALA A 95 16.66 7.49 -28.87
CA ALA A 95 17.56 6.54 -29.52
C ALA A 95 16.84 5.25 -29.97
N VAL A 96 15.92 4.74 -29.15
CA VAL A 96 15.11 3.55 -29.48
C VAL A 96 14.03 3.86 -30.53
N VAL A 97 13.44 5.05 -30.54
CA VAL A 97 12.40 5.41 -31.53
C VAL A 97 13.00 5.75 -32.89
N LEU A 98 14.24 6.22 -32.93
CA LEU A 98 14.91 6.71 -34.13
C LEU A 98 14.87 5.72 -35.33
N PRO A 99 15.09 4.40 -35.16
CA PRO A 99 14.95 3.45 -36.27
C PRO A 99 13.54 3.40 -36.88
N MET A 100 12.49 3.73 -36.11
CA MET A 100 11.12 3.76 -36.61
C MET A 100 10.80 5.01 -37.42
N THR A 101 11.50 6.12 -37.18
CA THR A 101 11.27 7.40 -37.87
C THR A 101 12.15 7.58 -39.09
N MET A 102 13.25 6.84 -39.17
CA MET A 102 14.13 6.82 -40.33
C MET A 102 13.47 6.13 -41.53
N PRO A 103 13.57 6.69 -42.75
CA PRO A 103 13.26 5.93 -43.96
C PRO A 103 14.07 4.62 -43.99
N PRO A 104 13.47 3.47 -44.37
CA PRO A 104 14.16 2.18 -44.29
C PRO A 104 15.49 2.11 -45.02
N VAL A 105 15.60 2.80 -46.16
CA VAL A 105 16.85 2.91 -46.93
C VAL A 105 17.93 3.66 -46.13
N VAL A 106 17.57 4.74 -45.44
CA VAL A 106 18.49 5.48 -44.57
C VAL A 106 18.94 4.61 -43.40
N GLY A 107 18.04 3.81 -42.82
CA GLY A 107 18.38 2.82 -41.80
C GLY A 107 19.38 1.77 -42.32
N GLY A 108 19.16 1.26 -43.53
CA GLY A 108 20.10 0.34 -44.18
C GLY A 108 21.47 0.96 -44.48
N LEU A 109 21.51 2.20 -44.95
CA LEU A 109 22.76 2.95 -45.16
C LEU A 109 23.48 3.21 -43.83
N ALA A 110 22.76 3.50 -42.75
CA ALA A 110 23.34 3.67 -41.42
C ALA A 110 23.96 2.36 -40.90
N LEU A 111 23.29 1.22 -41.09
CA LEU A 111 23.84 -0.09 -40.77
C LEU A 111 25.07 -0.42 -41.61
N LEU A 112 25.07 -0.07 -42.89
CA LEU A 112 26.24 -0.24 -43.76
C LEU A 112 27.41 0.66 -43.35
N ALA A 113 27.14 1.92 -43.00
CA ALA A 113 28.15 2.85 -42.49
C ALA A 113 28.72 2.43 -41.13
N ALA A 114 27.93 1.72 -40.31
CA ALA A 114 28.39 1.15 -39.05
C ALA A 114 29.18 -0.15 -39.27
N PHE A 115 28.55 -1.16 -39.87
CA PHE A 115 29.01 -2.55 -39.87
C PHE A 115 29.59 -3.04 -41.20
N GLY A 116 29.53 -2.23 -42.26
CA GLY A 116 30.15 -2.56 -43.55
C GLY A 116 31.68 -2.60 -43.45
N ARG A 117 32.34 -3.15 -44.48
CA ARG A 117 33.82 -3.35 -44.50
C ARG A 117 34.62 -2.08 -44.24
N THR A 118 34.17 -0.95 -44.78
CA THR A 118 34.76 0.38 -44.57
C THR A 118 34.03 1.19 -43.50
N GLY A 119 33.10 0.58 -42.77
CA GLY A 119 32.29 1.24 -41.75
C GLY A 119 33.05 1.50 -40.46
N VAL A 120 32.46 2.30 -39.56
CA VAL A 120 33.09 2.73 -38.30
C VAL A 120 33.46 1.54 -37.40
N ILE A 121 32.55 0.57 -37.28
CA ILE A 121 32.73 -0.64 -36.47
C ILE A 121 33.46 -1.70 -37.31
N GLY A 122 33.05 -1.87 -38.57
CA GLY A 122 33.61 -2.90 -39.45
C GLY A 122 35.10 -2.74 -39.76
N SER A 123 35.60 -1.50 -39.89
CA SER A 123 37.03 -1.22 -40.06
C SER A 123 37.85 -1.53 -38.81
N ARG A 124 37.24 -1.43 -37.61
CA ARG A 124 37.87 -1.76 -36.33
C ARG A 124 37.91 -3.27 -36.08
N TRP A 125 36.90 -3.99 -36.57
CA TRP A 125 36.75 -5.45 -36.45
C TRP A 125 36.45 -6.09 -37.82
N PRO A 126 37.48 -6.32 -38.66
CA PRO A 126 37.31 -6.81 -40.03
C PRO A 126 36.56 -8.14 -40.13
N TRP A 127 36.80 -9.06 -39.19
CA TRP A 127 36.14 -10.36 -39.12
C TRP A 127 34.61 -10.25 -38.98
N LEU A 128 34.11 -9.21 -38.31
CA LEU A 128 32.68 -8.94 -38.15
C LEU A 128 32.07 -8.47 -39.47
N ALA A 129 32.75 -7.55 -40.17
CA ALA A 129 32.28 -7.02 -41.45
C ALA A 129 32.30 -8.09 -42.55
N GLU A 130 33.29 -8.99 -42.53
CA GLU A 130 33.34 -10.16 -43.41
C GLU A 130 32.16 -11.10 -43.17
N SER A 131 31.87 -11.40 -41.90
CA SER A 131 30.75 -12.27 -41.51
C SER A 131 29.38 -11.69 -41.87
N LEU A 132 29.26 -10.36 -41.99
CA LEU A 132 27.98 -9.69 -42.27
C LEU A 132 27.75 -9.45 -43.77
N SER A 133 28.80 -9.26 -44.57
CA SER A 133 28.68 -8.92 -46.01
C SER A 133 27.88 -9.97 -46.79
N PHE A 134 26.74 -9.58 -47.38
CA PHE A 134 25.85 -10.48 -48.16
C PHE A 134 25.43 -11.77 -47.43
N SER A 135 25.27 -11.68 -46.10
CA SER A 135 25.00 -12.84 -45.24
C SER A 135 23.58 -12.82 -44.67
N THR A 136 23.09 -13.98 -44.25
CA THR A 136 21.86 -14.10 -43.47
C THR A 136 21.94 -13.39 -42.12
N ALA A 137 23.14 -13.26 -41.54
CA ALA A 137 23.36 -12.51 -40.31
C ALA A 137 23.11 -11.01 -40.48
N ALA A 138 23.45 -10.43 -41.63
CA ALA A 138 23.11 -9.04 -41.94
C ALA A 138 21.60 -8.81 -42.08
N VAL A 139 20.87 -9.78 -42.65
CA VAL A 139 19.39 -9.74 -42.68
C VAL A 139 18.83 -9.71 -41.26
N VAL A 140 19.28 -10.61 -40.38
CA VAL A 140 18.86 -10.66 -38.98
C VAL A 140 19.17 -9.35 -38.26
N LEU A 141 20.37 -8.78 -38.44
CA LEU A 141 20.76 -7.52 -37.82
C LEU A 141 19.88 -6.35 -38.26
N ALA A 142 19.58 -6.25 -39.57
CA ALA A 142 18.67 -5.24 -40.10
C ALA A 142 17.25 -5.41 -39.53
N GLN A 143 16.76 -6.64 -39.45
CA GLN A 143 15.47 -6.95 -38.84
C GLN A 143 15.43 -6.56 -37.36
N VAL A 144 16.46 -6.89 -36.58
CA VAL A 144 16.56 -6.49 -35.16
C VAL A 144 16.54 -4.98 -35.02
N PHE A 145 17.34 -4.25 -35.81
CA PHE A 145 17.42 -2.79 -35.77
C PHE A 145 16.05 -2.11 -35.94
N VAL A 146 15.25 -2.59 -36.88
CA VAL A 146 13.94 -1.98 -37.19
C VAL A 146 12.80 -2.50 -36.30
N SER A 147 12.91 -3.73 -35.78
CA SER A 147 11.84 -4.36 -34.99
C SER A 147 11.98 -4.16 -33.48
N LEU A 148 13.20 -3.99 -32.95
CA LEU A 148 13.47 -3.76 -31.52
C LEU A 148 12.56 -2.70 -30.86
N PRO A 149 12.29 -1.54 -31.49
CA PRO A 149 11.51 -0.48 -30.85
C PRO A 149 10.07 -0.89 -30.50
N PHE A 150 9.47 -1.80 -31.27
CA PHE A 150 8.08 -2.24 -31.07
C PHE A 150 7.91 -2.98 -29.74
N LEU A 151 8.82 -3.92 -29.43
CA LEU A 151 8.83 -4.60 -28.13
C LEU A 151 9.15 -3.62 -26.99
N VAL A 152 10.20 -2.82 -27.17
CA VAL A 152 10.69 -1.94 -26.10
C VAL A 152 9.62 -0.93 -25.69
N LEU A 153 8.96 -0.28 -26.64
CA LEU A 153 7.93 0.73 -26.35
C LEU A 153 6.65 0.11 -25.76
N ALA A 154 6.22 -1.05 -26.26
CA ALA A 154 5.07 -1.76 -25.72
C ALA A 154 5.31 -2.16 -24.25
N LEU A 155 6.50 -2.70 -23.96
CA LEU A 155 6.87 -3.13 -22.62
C LEU A 155 7.15 -1.95 -21.67
N GLU A 156 7.86 -0.92 -22.12
CA GLU A 156 8.12 0.30 -21.34
C GLU A 156 6.81 0.98 -20.93
N GLY A 157 5.85 1.09 -21.85
CA GLY A 157 4.51 1.62 -21.57
C GLY A 157 3.78 0.81 -20.50
N ALA A 158 3.81 -0.52 -20.59
CA ALA A 158 3.21 -1.40 -19.58
C ALA A 158 3.91 -1.31 -18.22
N LEU A 159 5.24 -1.27 -18.20
CA LEU A 159 6.04 -1.18 -16.97
C LEU A 159 5.81 0.14 -16.23
N ARG A 160 5.66 1.27 -16.95
CA ARG A 160 5.35 2.57 -16.34
C ARG A 160 3.92 2.65 -15.80
N GLY A 161 3.00 1.88 -16.36
CA GLY A 161 1.62 1.78 -15.89
C GLY A 161 1.42 0.84 -14.69
N LEU A 162 2.45 0.07 -14.31
CA LEU A 162 2.34 -0.82 -13.16
C LEU A 162 2.30 -0.06 -11.84
N ASP A 163 1.40 -0.48 -10.97
CA ASP A 163 1.34 0.00 -9.60
C ASP A 163 2.52 -0.55 -8.78
N ALA A 164 3.34 0.38 -8.27
CA ALA A 164 4.53 0.11 -7.48
C ALA A 164 4.23 -0.68 -6.20
N ARG A 165 3.01 -0.61 -5.66
CA ARG A 165 2.62 -1.30 -4.41
C ARG A 165 2.85 -2.80 -4.46
N HIS A 166 2.71 -3.45 -5.61
CA HIS A 166 2.98 -4.90 -5.74
C HIS A 166 4.47 -5.24 -5.58
N ALA A 167 5.34 -4.39 -6.13
CA ALA A 167 6.78 -4.55 -5.99
C ALA A 167 7.24 -4.23 -4.56
N GLU A 168 6.63 -3.21 -3.93
CA GLU A 168 6.88 -2.87 -2.53
C GLU A 168 6.40 -3.97 -1.57
N ALA A 169 5.21 -4.52 -1.78
CA ALA A 169 4.70 -5.64 -0.97
C ALA A 169 5.60 -6.87 -1.11
N ALA A 170 6.12 -7.15 -2.30
CA ALA A 170 7.08 -8.23 -2.50
C ALA A 170 8.43 -7.95 -1.82
N ALA A 171 8.94 -6.73 -1.91
CA ALA A 171 10.16 -6.30 -1.21
C ALA A 171 10.00 -6.36 0.31
N GLY A 172 8.82 -5.97 0.82
CA GLY A 172 8.44 -6.08 2.23
C GLY A 172 8.27 -7.52 2.70
N LEU A 173 8.27 -8.52 1.82
CA LEU A 173 8.37 -9.95 2.17
C LEU A 173 9.82 -10.47 2.05
N GLY A 174 10.80 -9.58 1.93
CA GLY A 174 12.22 -9.93 1.75
C GLY A 174 12.58 -10.41 0.33
N ALA A 175 11.74 -10.18 -0.70
CA ALA A 175 12.08 -10.60 -2.05
C ALA A 175 13.22 -9.76 -2.65
N SER A 176 14.23 -10.43 -3.22
CA SER A 176 15.32 -9.75 -3.93
C SER A 176 14.83 -9.06 -5.22
N ARG A 177 15.56 -8.04 -5.68
CA ARG A 177 15.23 -7.29 -6.91
C ARG A 177 15.03 -8.20 -8.14
N SER A 178 15.86 -9.24 -8.26
CA SER A 178 15.76 -10.23 -9.34
C SER A 178 14.49 -11.09 -9.20
N ARG A 179 14.13 -11.48 -7.97
CA ARG A 179 12.91 -12.24 -7.70
C ARG A 179 11.67 -11.40 -7.98
N ILE A 180 11.66 -10.12 -7.59
CA ILE A 180 10.58 -9.18 -7.91
C ILE A 180 10.45 -9.05 -9.42
N LEU A 181 11.55 -8.83 -10.14
CA LEU A 181 11.51 -8.74 -11.60
C LEU A 181 10.93 -10.01 -12.25
N ALA A 182 11.45 -11.19 -11.89
CA ALA A 182 11.10 -12.45 -12.53
C ALA A 182 9.72 -13.00 -12.13
N GLN A 183 9.31 -12.85 -10.86
CA GLN A 183 8.11 -13.50 -10.32
C GLN A 183 6.93 -12.53 -10.10
N VAL A 184 7.17 -11.22 -10.10
CA VAL A 184 6.15 -10.19 -9.91
C VAL A 184 6.02 -9.33 -11.17
N THR A 185 7.06 -8.59 -11.54
CA THR A 185 6.99 -7.58 -12.61
C THR A 185 6.77 -8.20 -13.99
N LEU A 186 7.65 -9.11 -14.45
CA LEU A 186 7.57 -9.68 -15.80
C LEU A 186 6.27 -10.47 -16.04
N PRO A 187 5.76 -11.32 -15.12
CA PRO A 187 4.48 -11.99 -15.31
C PRO A 187 3.28 -11.04 -15.38
N MET A 188 3.35 -9.88 -14.71
CA MET A 188 2.29 -8.87 -14.78
C MET A 188 2.27 -8.14 -16.13
N VAL A 189 3.43 -7.96 -16.77
CA VAL A 189 3.56 -7.36 -18.11
C VAL A 189 3.71 -8.39 -19.24
N ALA A 190 3.59 -9.69 -18.95
CA ALA A 190 3.67 -10.75 -19.96
C ALA A 190 2.75 -10.53 -21.17
N PRO A 191 1.50 -10.02 -21.00
CA PRO A 191 0.67 -9.62 -22.14
C PRO A 191 1.36 -8.63 -23.09
N ALA A 192 2.05 -7.62 -22.54
CA ALA A 192 2.77 -6.62 -23.32
C ALA A 192 4.02 -7.21 -24.00
N ILE A 193 4.70 -8.16 -23.36
CA ILE A 193 5.82 -8.90 -23.98
C ILE A 193 5.31 -9.69 -25.19
N ILE A 194 4.18 -10.39 -25.06
CA ILE A 194 3.58 -11.18 -26.16
C ILE A 194 3.14 -10.28 -27.30
N SER A 195 2.39 -9.21 -27.02
CA SER A 195 1.96 -8.25 -28.03
C SER A 195 3.15 -7.56 -28.70
N GLY A 196 4.13 -7.09 -27.92
CA GLY A 196 5.32 -6.43 -28.43
C GLY A 196 6.22 -7.36 -29.27
N THR A 197 6.37 -8.62 -28.87
CA THR A 197 7.11 -9.63 -29.64
C THR A 197 6.39 -9.95 -30.95
N THR A 198 5.06 -10.06 -30.92
CA THR A 198 4.24 -10.29 -32.12
C THR A 198 4.39 -9.13 -33.11
N LEU A 199 4.29 -7.88 -32.63
CA LEU A 199 4.49 -6.70 -33.46
C LEU A 199 5.91 -6.62 -34.02
N SER A 200 6.92 -6.97 -33.22
CA SER A 200 8.32 -7.02 -33.65
C SER A 200 8.53 -8.07 -34.74
N LEU A 201 7.95 -9.27 -34.59
CA LEU A 201 8.02 -10.34 -35.57
C LEU A 201 7.29 -9.96 -36.87
N ALA A 202 6.09 -9.38 -36.77
CA ALA A 202 5.36 -8.88 -37.93
C ALA A 202 6.17 -7.79 -38.68
N ARG A 203 6.81 -6.88 -37.93
CA ARG A 203 7.69 -5.85 -38.53
C ARG A 203 8.92 -6.46 -39.19
N ALA A 204 9.56 -7.45 -38.57
CA ALA A 204 10.73 -8.12 -39.12
C ALA A 204 10.41 -8.89 -40.41
N LEU A 205 9.24 -9.55 -40.46
CA LEU A 205 8.78 -10.29 -41.64
C LEU A 205 8.50 -9.38 -42.84
N GLY A 206 8.01 -8.17 -42.59
CA GLY A 206 7.75 -7.15 -43.61
C GLY A 206 8.95 -6.26 -43.94
N GLU A 207 10.14 -6.50 -43.37
CA GLU A 207 11.31 -5.64 -43.63
C GLU A 207 11.87 -5.85 -45.03
N PHE A 208 12.01 -4.74 -45.76
CA PHE A 208 12.45 -4.71 -47.15
C PHE A 208 13.64 -3.76 -47.35
N GLY A 209 13.48 -2.47 -47.01
CA GLY A 209 14.41 -1.43 -47.44
C GLY A 209 15.76 -1.46 -46.73
N ALA A 210 15.79 -1.69 -45.42
CA ALA A 210 17.04 -1.81 -44.66
C ALA A 210 17.80 -3.08 -45.07
N THR A 211 17.08 -4.20 -45.24
CA THR A 211 17.65 -5.48 -45.69
C THR A 211 18.26 -5.38 -47.08
N LEU A 212 17.54 -4.83 -48.06
CA LEU A 212 18.05 -4.69 -49.43
C LEU A 212 19.32 -3.83 -49.47
N THR A 213 19.33 -2.72 -48.73
CA THR A 213 20.44 -1.77 -48.74
C THR A 213 21.68 -2.30 -48.02
N PHE A 214 21.50 -3.04 -46.92
CA PHE A 214 22.60 -3.53 -46.08
C PHE A 214 23.07 -4.95 -46.43
N ALA A 215 22.13 -5.89 -46.63
CA ALA A 215 22.42 -7.31 -46.84
C ALA A 215 22.39 -7.72 -48.33
N GLY A 216 21.88 -6.86 -49.23
CA GLY A 216 21.73 -7.19 -50.64
C GLY A 216 20.61 -8.21 -50.93
N SER A 217 20.67 -8.86 -52.10
CA SER A 217 19.54 -9.64 -52.66
C SER A 217 19.91 -11.02 -53.24
N LEU A 218 20.78 -11.77 -52.55
CA LEU A 218 21.24 -13.08 -52.99
C LEU A 218 20.17 -14.18 -52.78
N PRO A 219 19.78 -14.94 -53.82
CA PRO A 219 18.89 -16.09 -53.70
C PRO A 219 19.41 -17.09 -52.65
N GLY A 220 18.50 -17.61 -51.81
CA GLY A 220 18.82 -18.60 -50.78
C GLY A 220 19.63 -18.08 -49.56
N VAL A 221 20.19 -16.86 -49.62
CA VAL A 221 21.05 -16.32 -48.54
C VAL A 221 20.48 -15.05 -47.93
N THR A 222 20.11 -14.05 -48.75
CA THR A 222 19.61 -12.74 -48.28
C THR A 222 18.31 -12.28 -48.93
N ARG A 223 17.83 -12.97 -49.99
CA ARG A 223 16.55 -12.68 -50.64
C ARG A 223 15.37 -13.15 -49.80
N THR A 224 14.89 -12.27 -48.92
CA THR A 224 13.66 -12.48 -48.14
C THR A 224 12.41 -12.34 -49.01
N LEU A 225 11.27 -12.73 -48.45
CA LEU A 225 9.99 -12.81 -49.14
C LEU A 225 9.49 -11.43 -49.61
N PRO A 226 9.59 -10.32 -48.84
CA PRO A 226 9.30 -8.99 -49.37
C PRO A 226 10.17 -8.61 -50.58
N LEU A 227 11.44 -9.00 -50.56
CA LEU A 227 12.36 -8.72 -51.67
C LEU A 227 12.05 -9.59 -52.90
N ALA A 228 11.69 -10.87 -52.69
CA ALA A 228 11.21 -11.74 -53.75
C ALA A 228 9.94 -11.18 -54.40
N ILE A 229 8.94 -10.75 -53.60
CA ILE A 229 7.72 -10.11 -54.12
C ILE A 229 8.06 -8.91 -55.02
N TYR A 230 8.97 -8.04 -54.56
CA TYR A 230 9.37 -6.85 -55.32
C TYR A 230 10.05 -7.20 -56.64
N LEU A 231 11.00 -8.14 -56.62
CA LEU A 231 11.76 -8.54 -57.81
C LEU A 231 10.90 -9.32 -58.81
N GLU A 232 9.99 -10.17 -58.33
CA GLU A 232 9.14 -10.98 -59.20
C GLU A 232 7.93 -10.23 -59.75
N ARG A 233 7.58 -9.05 -59.18
CA ARG A 233 6.47 -8.23 -59.69
C ARG A 233 6.55 -7.98 -61.20
N ASP A 234 7.75 -7.77 -61.71
CA ASP A 234 7.98 -7.44 -63.12
C ASP A 234 8.32 -8.68 -63.98
N ASN A 235 8.69 -9.82 -63.36
CA ASN A 235 9.08 -11.05 -64.06
C ASN A 235 7.95 -12.11 -64.08
N ASP A 236 7.38 -12.42 -62.91
CA ASP A 236 6.29 -13.37 -62.71
C ASP A 236 5.25 -12.76 -61.74
N PRO A 237 4.27 -12.01 -62.27
CA PRO A 237 3.25 -11.35 -61.45
C PRO A 237 2.40 -12.34 -60.64
N ASP A 238 2.19 -13.56 -61.14
CA ASP A 238 1.39 -14.58 -60.45
C ASP A 238 2.13 -15.07 -59.19
N LEU A 239 3.44 -15.35 -59.32
CA LEU A 239 4.30 -15.69 -58.18
C LEU A 239 4.36 -14.55 -57.15
N ALA A 240 4.49 -13.29 -57.61
CA ALA A 240 4.51 -12.13 -56.73
C ALA A 240 3.19 -11.97 -55.94
N LEU A 241 2.04 -12.17 -56.59
CA LEU A 241 0.73 -12.16 -55.93
C LEU A 241 0.57 -13.32 -54.95
N ALA A 242 1.00 -14.54 -55.31
CA ALA A 242 0.96 -15.70 -54.43
C ALA A 242 1.81 -15.50 -53.17
N LEU A 243 3.05 -15.02 -53.31
CA LEU A 243 3.93 -14.72 -52.18
C LEU A 243 3.38 -13.57 -51.31
N SER A 244 2.77 -12.55 -51.92
CA SER A 244 2.11 -11.46 -51.19
C SER A 244 0.94 -11.96 -50.36
N ALA A 245 0.14 -12.90 -50.89
CA ALA A 245 -0.96 -13.52 -50.17
C ALA A 245 -0.47 -14.33 -48.97
N VAL A 246 0.61 -15.11 -49.14
CA VAL A 246 1.23 -15.88 -48.05
C VAL A 246 1.76 -14.95 -46.95
N LEU A 247 2.49 -13.90 -47.32
CA LEU A 247 3.00 -12.92 -46.36
C LEU A 247 1.88 -12.29 -45.54
N LEU A 248 0.80 -11.88 -46.22
CA LEU A 248 -0.35 -11.26 -45.61
C LEU A 248 -1.11 -12.24 -44.70
N GLY A 249 -1.27 -13.49 -45.14
CA GLY A 249 -1.86 -14.56 -44.34
C GLY A 249 -1.07 -14.79 -43.05
N ILE A 250 0.26 -14.88 -43.12
CA ILE A 250 1.13 -15.01 -41.95
C ILE A 250 0.99 -13.79 -41.04
N ALA A 251 0.99 -12.57 -41.59
CA ALA A 251 0.82 -11.35 -40.80
C ALA A 251 -0.52 -11.30 -40.07
N ILE A 252 -1.62 -11.69 -40.73
CA ILE A 252 -2.96 -11.78 -40.11
C ILE A 252 -2.97 -12.80 -38.97
N VAL A 253 -2.41 -13.99 -39.19
CA VAL A 253 -2.31 -15.03 -38.15
C VAL A 253 -1.50 -14.53 -36.96
N LEU A 254 -0.36 -13.88 -37.20
CA LEU A 254 0.48 -13.31 -36.14
C LEU A 254 -0.31 -12.29 -35.32
N VAL A 255 -0.97 -11.31 -35.96
CA VAL A 255 -1.77 -10.30 -35.26
C VAL A 255 -2.94 -10.93 -34.49
N ALA A 256 -3.64 -11.89 -35.09
CA ALA A 256 -4.73 -12.61 -34.44
C ALA A 256 -4.25 -13.35 -33.17
N VAL A 257 -3.11 -14.06 -33.26
CA VAL A 257 -2.49 -14.73 -32.11
C VAL A 257 -2.05 -13.72 -31.04
N GLY A 258 -1.40 -12.62 -31.44
CA GLY A 258 -0.94 -11.57 -30.52
C GLY A 258 -2.07 -10.84 -29.79
N ALA A 259 -3.28 -10.81 -30.36
CA ALA A 259 -4.48 -10.28 -29.72
C ALA A 259 -5.21 -11.33 -28.87
N ALA A 260 -5.33 -12.57 -29.37
CA ALA A 260 -6.08 -13.64 -28.71
C ALA A 260 -5.41 -14.16 -27.43
N VAL A 261 -4.08 -14.27 -27.42
CA VAL A 261 -3.34 -14.85 -26.28
C VAL A 261 -3.46 -14.00 -25.00
N PRO A 262 -3.17 -12.67 -25.02
CA PRO A 262 -3.42 -11.80 -23.86
C PRO A 262 -4.86 -11.84 -23.35
N TRP A 263 -5.82 -11.84 -24.27
CA TRP A 263 -7.24 -11.87 -23.94
C TRP A 263 -7.63 -13.19 -23.25
N ALA A 264 -7.16 -14.33 -23.78
CA ALA A 264 -7.40 -15.64 -23.18
C ALA A 264 -6.78 -15.76 -21.79
N MET A 265 -5.58 -15.21 -21.58
CA MET A 265 -4.93 -15.15 -20.26
C MET A 265 -5.75 -14.32 -19.26
N ALA A 266 -6.26 -13.17 -19.67
CA ALA A 266 -7.11 -12.33 -18.82
C ALA A 266 -8.45 -13.01 -18.49
N ARG A 267 -9.02 -13.78 -19.42
CA ARG A 267 -10.28 -14.49 -19.24
C ARG A 267 -10.16 -15.67 -18.26
N ARG A 268 -9.11 -16.47 -18.35
CA ARG A 268 -8.87 -17.60 -17.42
C ARG A 268 -8.83 -17.15 -15.96
N ARG A 269 -8.12 -16.04 -15.68
CA ARG A 269 -8.05 -15.44 -14.33
C ARG A 269 -9.42 -15.05 -13.76
N ARG A 270 -10.40 -14.73 -14.60
CA ARG A 270 -11.76 -14.40 -14.17
C ARG A 270 -12.64 -15.64 -13.94
N HIS A 271 -12.38 -16.73 -14.67
CA HIS A 271 -13.22 -17.93 -14.66
C HIS A 271 -12.77 -18.98 -13.64
N ASP A 272 -11.45 -19.10 -13.42
CA ASP A 272 -10.87 -20.04 -12.43
C ASP A 272 -11.11 -19.59 -10.98
N GLY A 273 -11.68 -18.39 -10.77
CA GLY A 273 -12.14 -17.88 -9.47
C GLY A 273 -13.56 -18.33 -9.07
N VAL A 274 -14.25 -19.14 -9.89
CA VAL A 274 -15.60 -19.65 -9.58
C VAL A 274 -15.74 -21.15 -9.91
N PRO A 275 -15.18 -22.07 -9.10
CA PRO A 275 -15.79 -23.38 -8.88
C PRO A 275 -16.87 -23.24 -7.80
N GLY A 276 -18.02 -23.90 -7.99
CA GLY A 276 -19.28 -23.70 -7.29
C GLY A 276 -19.17 -23.46 -5.78
N ALA A 277 -19.94 -22.48 -5.28
CA ALA A 277 -20.05 -22.20 -3.86
C ALA A 277 -20.64 -23.40 -3.10
N PRO A 278 -19.93 -23.99 -2.12
CA PRO A 278 -20.57 -24.41 -0.90
C PRO A 278 -20.85 -23.15 -0.07
N SER A 279 -22.00 -23.13 0.58
CA SER A 279 -22.46 -22.11 1.53
C SER A 279 -21.36 -21.55 2.44
N ASP A 280 -21.47 -20.24 2.70
CA ASP A 280 -20.77 -19.51 3.75
C ASP A 280 -20.52 -20.40 4.98
N PRO A 281 -19.26 -20.68 5.37
CA PRO A 281 -19.03 -21.26 6.67
C PRO A 281 -19.36 -20.19 7.71
N SER A 282 -20.40 -20.46 8.51
CA SER A 282 -20.81 -19.65 9.66
C SER A 282 -19.61 -19.15 10.47
N PRO A 283 -19.65 -17.93 11.01
CA PRO A 283 -18.48 -17.27 11.60
C PRO A 283 -18.11 -17.79 13.00
N HIS A 284 -18.18 -19.09 13.29
CA HIS A 284 -17.77 -19.62 14.61
C HIS A 284 -17.13 -21.01 14.50
N SER A 285 -15.80 -21.04 14.35
CA SER A 285 -14.88 -21.90 15.12
C SER A 285 -13.49 -21.82 14.50
N PRO A 286 -12.46 -21.30 15.19
CA PRO A 286 -11.09 -21.63 14.82
C PRO A 286 -10.95 -23.16 14.90
N ALA A 287 -10.32 -23.77 13.89
CA ALA A 287 -10.02 -25.20 13.92
C ALA A 287 -9.21 -25.51 15.19
N THR A 288 -9.79 -26.32 16.07
CA THR A 288 -9.22 -26.63 17.40
C THR A 288 -8.05 -27.62 17.31
N ASP A 289 -7.83 -28.30 16.18
CA ASP A 289 -6.75 -29.29 16.04
C ASP A 289 -5.78 -28.91 14.93
N ALA A 290 -4.91 -27.94 15.20
CA ALA A 290 -3.62 -27.87 14.52
C ALA A 290 -2.59 -28.52 15.45
N PRO A 291 -1.72 -29.44 14.96
CA PRO A 291 -0.74 -30.11 15.80
C PRO A 291 0.11 -29.07 16.52
N GLU A 292 0.25 -29.24 17.83
CA GLU A 292 1.17 -28.47 18.67
C GLU A 292 2.56 -28.54 18.04
N VAL A 293 3.01 -27.41 17.50
CA VAL A 293 4.41 -27.25 17.11
C VAL A 293 5.16 -27.19 18.42
N GLY A 294 5.96 -28.23 18.68
CA GLY A 294 6.83 -28.33 19.83
C GLY A 294 7.67 -27.07 19.98
N ASP A 295 7.95 -26.75 21.23
CA ASP A 295 8.83 -25.70 21.74
C ASP A 295 10.25 -25.87 21.17
N GLU A 296 10.46 -25.48 19.90
CA GLU A 296 11.79 -25.25 19.37
C GLU A 296 12.32 -24.01 20.06
N GLY A 297 13.24 -24.26 21.00
CA GLY A 297 13.73 -23.30 22.00
C GLY A 297 13.87 -21.89 21.48
N VAL A 298 13.28 -20.96 22.23
CA VAL A 298 13.41 -19.51 22.04
C VAL A 298 14.89 -19.15 22.10
N VAL A 299 15.53 -19.05 20.92
CA VAL A 299 16.83 -18.42 20.79
C VAL A 299 16.68 -17.00 21.33
N LYS A 300 17.49 -16.61 22.31
CA LYS A 300 17.52 -15.23 22.82
C LYS A 300 17.78 -14.30 21.62
N GLN A 301 16.73 -13.65 21.14
CA GLN A 301 16.85 -12.57 20.16
C GLN A 301 17.32 -11.33 20.94
N GLU A 302 18.35 -10.67 20.44
CA GLU A 302 18.88 -9.46 21.05
C GLU A 302 17.96 -8.27 20.77
N ASP A 303 17.97 -7.28 21.68
CA ASP A 303 17.27 -6.01 21.47
C ASP A 303 17.92 -5.24 20.33
N LEU A 304 17.10 -4.69 19.43
CA LEU A 304 17.55 -3.91 18.28
C LEU A 304 17.41 -2.42 18.59
N ASP A 305 18.51 -1.68 18.59
CA ASP A 305 18.51 -0.22 18.72
C ASP A 305 18.75 0.43 17.35
N LEU A 306 17.70 1.06 16.82
CA LEU A 306 17.68 1.67 15.50
C LEU A 306 17.51 3.19 15.61
N ARG A 307 18.30 3.94 14.85
CA ARG A 307 18.09 5.38 14.66
C ARG A 307 17.50 5.63 13.30
N ILE A 308 16.32 6.24 13.25
CA ILE A 308 15.60 6.49 12.01
C ILE A 308 15.30 7.97 11.91
N ALA A 309 15.88 8.60 10.88
CA ALA A 309 15.65 10.00 10.55
C ALA A 309 15.05 10.13 9.14
N VAL A 310 13.93 10.83 9.05
CA VAL A 310 13.24 11.21 7.82
C VAL A 310 13.02 12.71 7.88
N ALA A 311 13.66 13.45 6.98
CA ALA A 311 13.68 14.91 7.00
C ALA A 311 12.26 15.51 7.11
N GLY A 312 12.05 16.29 8.17
CA GLY A 312 10.79 17.01 8.43
C GLY A 312 9.61 16.11 8.84
N LEU A 313 9.83 14.83 9.13
CA LEU A 313 8.75 13.89 9.47
C LEU A 313 9.02 13.01 10.69
N LEU A 314 10.25 12.49 10.85
CA LEU A 314 10.56 11.50 11.90
C LEU A 314 12.03 11.64 12.32
N ASP A 315 12.28 11.65 13.62
CA ASP A 315 13.60 11.53 14.23
C ASP A 315 13.44 10.69 15.52
N ALA A 316 13.71 9.39 15.41
CA ALA A 316 13.39 8.43 16.46
C ALA A 316 14.54 7.44 16.67
N ARG A 317 14.91 7.25 17.95
CA ARG A 317 15.77 6.16 18.40
C ARG A 317 14.91 5.06 19.03
N VAL A 318 14.68 3.99 18.29
CA VAL A 318 13.73 2.94 18.62
C VAL A 318 14.48 1.71 19.13
N ALA A 319 14.16 1.29 20.35
CA ALA A 319 14.56 -0.01 20.88
C ALA A 319 13.44 -1.03 20.64
N ILE A 320 13.67 -2.03 19.79
CA ILE A 320 12.76 -3.14 19.53
C ILE A 320 13.20 -4.31 20.41
N ALA A 321 12.34 -4.71 21.34
CA ALA A 321 12.66 -5.80 22.27
C ALA A 321 12.69 -7.16 21.55
N GLY A 322 13.80 -7.88 21.69
CA GLY A 322 13.99 -9.18 21.07
C GLY A 322 13.01 -10.22 21.63
N GLY A 323 12.38 -11.02 20.75
CA GLY A 323 11.43 -12.07 21.14
C GLY A 323 10.10 -11.56 21.73
N ALA A 324 9.85 -10.25 21.66
CA ALA A 324 8.68 -9.59 22.22
C ALA A 324 7.95 -8.73 21.18
N THR A 325 6.69 -8.41 21.45
CA THR A 325 5.87 -7.55 20.60
C THR A 325 5.88 -6.11 21.13
N THR A 326 6.37 -5.18 20.32
CA THR A 326 6.36 -3.74 20.61
C THR A 326 5.23 -3.06 19.83
N ALA A 327 4.23 -2.52 20.53
CA ALA A 327 3.20 -1.70 19.89
C ALA A 327 3.67 -0.26 19.68
N VAL A 328 3.26 0.31 18.55
CA VAL A 328 3.54 1.70 18.17
C VAL A 328 2.22 2.42 18.04
N ILE A 329 2.01 3.41 18.89
CA ILE A 329 0.80 4.22 18.91
C ILE A 329 1.15 5.70 18.78
N GLY A 330 0.18 6.51 18.41
CA GLY A 330 0.37 7.94 18.23
C GLY A 330 -0.69 8.55 17.32
N PRO A 331 -0.78 9.89 17.22
CA PRO A 331 -1.71 10.57 16.35
C PRO A 331 -1.56 10.19 14.88
N ASN A 332 -2.61 10.44 14.08
CA ASN A 332 -2.51 10.31 12.63
C ASN A 332 -1.48 11.31 12.09
N GLY A 333 -0.63 10.86 11.17
CA GLY A 333 0.45 11.69 10.62
C GLY A 333 1.74 11.72 11.45
N ALA A 334 1.79 11.10 12.64
CA ALA A 334 2.99 11.11 13.50
C ALA A 334 4.20 10.31 12.94
N GLY A 335 4.08 9.67 11.78
CA GLY A 335 5.18 8.92 11.14
C GLY A 335 5.24 7.42 11.43
N LYS A 336 4.22 6.81 12.06
CA LYS A 336 4.18 5.37 12.42
C LYS A 336 4.39 4.43 11.23
N SER A 337 3.60 4.55 10.16
CA SER A 337 3.77 3.73 8.95
C SER A 337 5.10 4.02 8.25
N THR A 338 5.60 5.25 8.34
CA THR A 338 6.91 5.62 7.80
C THR A 338 8.04 4.93 8.55
N LEU A 339 7.96 4.86 9.88
CA LEU A 339 8.90 4.13 10.73
C LEU A 339 9.00 2.66 10.30
N LEU A 340 7.86 1.97 10.20
CA LEU A 340 7.81 0.57 9.78
C LEU A 340 8.38 0.36 8.38
N ARG A 341 8.08 1.26 7.43
CA ARG A 341 8.64 1.20 6.07
C ARG A 341 10.15 1.40 6.05
N ALA A 342 10.68 2.30 6.88
CA ALA A 342 12.11 2.52 7.01
C ALA A 342 12.83 1.27 7.57
N ILE A 343 12.29 0.66 8.63
CA ILE A 343 12.82 -0.60 9.20
C ILE A 343 12.78 -1.73 8.16
N ALA A 344 11.71 -1.81 7.35
CA ALA A 344 11.59 -2.80 6.28
C ALA A 344 12.51 -2.53 5.06
N GLY A 345 13.31 -1.46 5.05
CA GLY A 345 14.15 -1.08 3.92
C GLY A 345 13.37 -0.65 2.66
N LEU A 346 12.10 -0.24 2.84
CA LEU A 346 11.24 0.20 1.75
C LEU A 346 11.45 1.70 1.46
N PRO A 347 11.21 2.16 0.21
CA PRO A 347 11.35 3.56 -0.14
C PRO A 347 10.38 4.44 0.67
N VAL A 348 10.95 5.47 1.30
CA VAL A 348 10.24 6.51 2.04
C VAL A 348 10.36 7.84 1.28
N ARG A 349 9.28 8.63 1.25
CA ARG A 349 9.31 9.98 0.63
C ARG A 349 10.28 10.87 1.41
N GLY A 350 11.19 11.53 0.70
CA GLY A 350 12.25 12.35 1.32
C GLY A 350 13.51 11.56 1.69
N GLY A 351 13.50 10.22 1.53
CA GLY A 351 14.58 9.36 1.99
C GLY A 351 14.45 9.03 3.48
N ALA A 352 15.16 8.00 3.93
CA ALA A 352 15.28 7.66 5.33
C ALA A 352 16.75 7.33 5.61
N GLU A 353 17.31 7.95 6.63
CA GLU A 353 18.59 7.56 7.21
C GLU A 353 18.30 6.55 8.31
N VAL A 354 18.83 5.35 8.17
CA VAL A 354 18.68 4.26 9.15
C VAL A 354 20.06 3.90 9.67
N GLY A 355 20.31 4.18 10.94
CA GLY A 355 21.52 3.81 11.66
C GLY A 355 21.27 2.63 12.59
N GLY A 356 22.29 1.78 12.76
CA GLY A 356 22.19 0.49 13.45
C GLY A 356 22.18 -0.68 12.46
N ASP A 357 22.10 -1.90 12.98
CA ASP A 357 21.99 -3.10 12.14
C ASP A 357 20.53 -3.36 11.79
N VAL A 358 20.18 -3.20 10.51
CA VAL A 358 18.79 -3.29 10.05
C VAL A 358 18.42 -4.76 9.89
N PRO A 359 17.45 -5.27 10.68
CA PRO A 359 17.13 -6.69 10.66
C PRO A 359 16.43 -7.08 9.37
N ARG A 360 16.42 -8.38 9.07
CA ARG A 360 15.50 -8.90 8.05
C ARG A 360 14.08 -8.85 8.60
N ALA A 361 13.32 -7.89 8.09
CA ALA A 361 11.96 -7.64 8.51
C ALA A 361 10.95 -7.94 7.39
N VAL A 362 9.79 -8.46 7.79
CA VAL A 362 8.62 -8.57 6.91
C VAL A 362 7.59 -7.54 7.30
N LEU A 363 7.08 -6.78 6.33
CA LEU A 363 6.06 -5.76 6.53
C LEU A 363 4.71 -6.18 5.96
N LEU A 364 3.70 -6.23 6.82
CA LEU A 364 2.30 -6.16 6.45
C LEU A 364 1.86 -4.70 6.47
N THR A 365 1.60 -4.14 5.29
CA THR A 365 1.04 -2.79 5.16
C THR A 365 -0.48 -2.80 5.30
N GLN A 366 -1.05 -1.65 5.70
CA GLN A 366 -2.50 -1.44 5.80
C GLN A 366 -3.24 -1.78 4.49
N ASP A 367 -2.64 -1.44 3.34
CA ASP A 367 -3.05 -1.96 2.03
C ASP A 367 -2.07 -3.05 1.58
N PRO A 368 -2.44 -4.33 1.69
CA PRO A 368 -1.49 -5.43 1.53
C PRO A 368 -1.09 -5.73 0.08
N ALA A 369 -1.70 -5.10 -0.93
CA ALA A 369 -1.33 -5.24 -2.35
C ALA A 369 -0.96 -6.69 -2.76
N LEU A 370 -1.91 -7.62 -2.62
CA LEU A 370 -1.75 -9.01 -3.03
C LEU A 370 -1.38 -9.10 -4.53
N LEU A 371 -0.55 -10.08 -4.89
CA LEU A 371 -0.09 -10.28 -6.26
C LEU A 371 -1.26 -10.75 -7.15
N PRO A 372 -1.75 -9.95 -8.10
CA PRO A 372 -3.02 -10.18 -8.78
C PRO A 372 -2.97 -11.32 -9.80
N HIS A 373 -1.77 -11.70 -10.24
CA HIS A 373 -1.52 -12.82 -11.15
C HIS A 373 -1.32 -14.16 -10.43
N ARG A 374 -1.36 -14.19 -9.10
CA ARG A 374 -1.25 -15.41 -8.30
C ARG A 374 -2.55 -15.68 -7.56
N THR A 375 -2.84 -16.95 -7.33
CA THR A 375 -3.92 -17.35 -6.43
C THR A 375 -3.59 -16.95 -4.99
N VAL A 376 -4.55 -17.06 -4.07
CA VAL A 376 -4.34 -16.85 -2.64
C VAL A 376 -3.23 -17.75 -2.10
N LEU A 377 -3.27 -19.04 -2.43
CA LEU A 377 -2.19 -19.98 -2.08
C LEU A 377 -0.87 -19.54 -2.69
N GLY A 378 -0.86 -19.16 -3.97
CA GLY A 378 0.34 -18.68 -4.65
C GLY A 378 0.93 -17.41 -4.05
N ASN A 379 0.12 -16.56 -3.42
CA ASN A 379 0.54 -15.38 -2.67
C ASN A 379 1.24 -15.74 -1.36
N VAL A 380 0.72 -16.70 -0.61
CA VAL A 380 1.34 -17.15 0.65
C VAL A 380 2.60 -17.98 0.36
N VAL A 381 2.57 -18.86 -0.64
CA VAL A 381 3.74 -19.60 -1.13
C VAL A 381 4.85 -18.66 -1.60
N PHE A 382 4.51 -17.49 -2.13
CA PHE A 382 5.53 -16.51 -2.50
C PHE A 382 6.35 -16.05 -1.28
N ALA A 383 5.75 -15.93 -0.09
CA ALA A 383 6.46 -15.54 1.13
C ALA A 383 7.35 -16.66 1.67
N CYS A 384 6.84 -17.89 1.80
CA CYS A 384 7.53 -18.99 2.49
C CYS A 384 8.27 -19.99 1.58
N ARG A 385 7.94 -20.04 0.28
CA ARG A 385 8.40 -21.06 -0.68
C ARG A 385 8.03 -22.52 -0.32
N ASP A 386 7.10 -22.69 0.62
CA ASP A 386 6.60 -24.00 1.08
C ASP A 386 5.07 -24.00 1.04
N GLU A 387 4.51 -24.84 0.18
CA GLU A 387 3.06 -24.99 0.00
C GLU A 387 2.36 -25.58 1.22
N ALA A 388 3.01 -26.49 1.96
CA ALA A 388 2.44 -27.06 3.18
C ALA A 388 2.37 -25.99 4.28
N ARG A 389 3.44 -25.21 4.48
CA ARG A 389 3.41 -24.04 5.39
C ARG A 389 2.37 -23.03 4.97
N ALA A 390 2.25 -22.74 3.68
CA ALA A 390 1.25 -21.80 3.16
C ALA A 390 -0.19 -22.24 3.46
N ARG A 391 -0.51 -23.52 3.26
CA ARG A 391 -1.84 -24.06 3.61
C ARG A 391 -2.11 -24.01 5.11
N ARG A 392 -1.11 -24.31 5.96
CA ARG A 392 -1.25 -24.20 7.42
C ARG A 392 -1.55 -22.77 7.86
N GLU A 393 -0.85 -21.77 7.34
CA GLU A 393 -1.12 -20.37 7.71
C GLU A 393 -2.45 -19.86 7.15
N LEU A 394 -2.86 -20.29 5.96
CA LEU A 394 -4.21 -20.00 5.45
C LEU A 394 -5.30 -20.62 6.33
N ALA A 395 -5.09 -21.83 6.86
CA ALA A 395 -6.01 -22.46 7.78
C ALA A 395 -6.08 -21.71 9.11
N ALA A 396 -4.94 -21.28 9.65
CA ALA A 396 -4.87 -20.53 10.91
C ALA A 396 -5.69 -19.23 10.89
N VAL A 397 -5.77 -18.55 9.73
CA VAL A 397 -6.55 -17.31 9.57
C VAL A 397 -7.97 -17.55 9.02
N GLY A 398 -8.41 -18.80 8.89
CA GLY A 398 -9.74 -19.14 8.35
C GLY A 398 -9.91 -18.76 6.87
N ALA A 399 -8.87 -18.93 6.05
CA ALA A 399 -8.83 -18.61 4.63
C ALA A 399 -8.56 -19.83 3.71
N SER A 400 -8.61 -21.06 4.23
CA SER A 400 -8.36 -22.28 3.43
C SER A 400 -9.23 -22.38 2.17
N GLY A 401 -10.54 -22.08 2.28
CA GLY A 401 -11.49 -22.13 1.15
C GLY A 401 -11.26 -21.05 0.08
N LEU A 402 -10.29 -20.16 0.28
CA LEU A 402 -9.92 -19.11 -0.67
C LEU A 402 -8.68 -19.48 -1.49
N ALA A 403 -8.01 -20.59 -1.19
CA ALA A 403 -6.68 -20.95 -1.72
C ALA A 403 -6.53 -20.79 -3.25
N ASP A 404 -7.53 -21.21 -4.02
CA ASP A 404 -7.49 -21.20 -5.48
C ASP A 404 -8.03 -19.90 -6.10
N ARG A 405 -8.61 -19.01 -5.29
CA ARG A 405 -9.14 -17.74 -5.76
C ARG A 405 -8.04 -16.75 -6.09
N PHE A 406 -8.33 -15.80 -6.97
CA PHE A 406 -7.46 -14.66 -7.24
C PHE A 406 -7.83 -13.46 -6.35
N PRO A 407 -6.86 -12.60 -5.98
CA PRO A 407 -7.10 -11.43 -5.12
C PRO A 407 -8.24 -10.52 -5.57
N THR A 408 -8.46 -10.39 -6.88
CA THR A 408 -9.52 -9.54 -7.46
C THR A 408 -10.93 -10.00 -7.12
N SER A 409 -11.11 -11.22 -6.61
CA SER A 409 -12.42 -11.77 -6.19
C SER A 409 -12.63 -11.76 -4.67
N LEU A 410 -11.70 -11.20 -3.90
CA LEU A 410 -11.77 -11.20 -2.44
C LEU A 410 -12.47 -9.94 -1.92
N SER A 411 -13.18 -10.07 -0.80
CA SER A 411 -13.58 -8.90 0.00
C SER A 411 -12.37 -8.29 0.72
N GLY A 412 -12.49 -7.04 1.19
CA GLY A 412 -11.41 -6.38 1.95
C GLY A 412 -10.95 -7.20 3.16
N GLY A 413 -11.88 -7.74 3.95
CA GLY A 413 -11.56 -8.58 5.10
C GLY A 413 -10.94 -9.94 4.73
N GLN A 414 -11.36 -10.55 3.61
CA GLN A 414 -10.72 -11.76 3.10
C GLN A 414 -9.29 -11.49 2.63
N ALA A 415 -9.05 -10.38 1.93
CA ALA A 415 -7.72 -9.96 1.50
C ALA A 415 -6.81 -9.67 2.71
N ALA A 416 -7.34 -9.04 3.77
CA ALA A 416 -6.60 -8.80 5.01
C ALA A 416 -6.19 -10.11 5.70
N ARG A 417 -7.09 -11.10 5.80
CA ARG A 417 -6.75 -12.44 6.33
C ARG A 417 -5.63 -13.11 5.53
N VAL A 418 -5.75 -13.11 4.19
CA VAL A 418 -4.73 -13.69 3.30
C VAL A 418 -3.38 -12.97 3.45
N ALA A 419 -3.40 -11.65 3.59
CA ALA A 419 -2.20 -10.87 3.79
C ALA A 419 -1.54 -11.16 5.15
N LEU A 420 -2.34 -11.33 6.21
CA LEU A 420 -1.86 -11.76 7.51
C LEU A 420 -1.22 -13.16 7.44
N ALA A 421 -1.87 -14.13 6.79
CA ALA A 421 -1.28 -15.46 6.56
C ALA A 421 0.04 -15.36 5.78
N ARG A 422 0.12 -14.48 4.77
CA ARG A 422 1.34 -14.24 4.00
C ARG A 422 2.47 -13.66 4.85
N ALA A 423 2.16 -12.74 5.77
CA ALA A 423 3.14 -12.19 6.71
C ALA A 423 3.61 -13.24 7.72
N LEU A 424 2.70 -14.02 8.29
CA LEU A 424 3.01 -15.09 9.26
C LEU A 424 3.77 -16.27 8.64
N ALA A 425 3.53 -16.56 7.37
CA ALA A 425 4.23 -17.60 6.63
C ALA A 425 5.67 -17.21 6.32
N ALA A 426 6.01 -15.92 6.29
CA ALA A 426 7.35 -15.48 5.98
C ALA A 426 8.34 -15.94 7.05
N ASP A 427 9.55 -16.28 6.60
CA ASP A 427 10.64 -16.75 7.46
C ASP A 427 11.59 -15.59 7.73
N THR A 428 11.40 -14.91 8.87
CA THR A 428 12.04 -13.62 9.14
C THR A 428 12.31 -13.44 10.63
N GLU A 429 13.29 -12.59 10.94
CA GLU A 429 13.69 -12.26 12.31
C GLU A 429 12.68 -11.31 12.99
N VAL A 430 12.14 -10.35 12.22
CA VAL A 430 11.23 -9.32 12.71
C VAL A 430 9.96 -9.25 11.87
N ILE A 431 8.80 -9.24 12.52
CA ILE A 431 7.49 -9.05 11.86
C ILE A 431 6.96 -7.66 12.16
N LEU A 432 6.71 -6.86 11.12
CA LEU A 432 6.16 -5.52 11.20
C LEU A 432 4.72 -5.54 10.69
N LEU A 433 3.78 -5.06 11.50
CA LEU A 433 2.35 -5.09 11.21
C LEU A 433 1.78 -3.68 11.31
N ASP A 434 1.30 -3.15 10.18
CA ASP A 434 0.67 -1.84 10.10
C ASP A 434 -0.87 -1.99 10.06
N GLU A 435 -1.51 -1.79 11.22
CA GLU A 435 -2.96 -1.92 11.42
C GLU A 435 -3.57 -3.23 10.87
N PRO A 436 -3.13 -4.41 11.34
CA PRO A 436 -3.49 -5.71 10.76
C PRO A 436 -4.99 -6.04 10.81
N PHE A 437 -5.78 -5.34 11.63
CA PHE A 437 -7.20 -5.60 11.83
C PHE A 437 -8.13 -4.50 11.29
N ALA A 438 -7.62 -3.41 10.73
CA ALA A 438 -8.42 -2.24 10.35
C ALA A 438 -9.52 -2.55 9.32
N ALA A 439 -9.31 -3.55 8.46
CA ALA A 439 -10.26 -3.95 7.42
C ALA A 439 -11.22 -5.09 7.83
N LEU A 440 -11.24 -5.47 9.12
CA LEU A 440 -12.02 -6.59 9.64
C LEU A 440 -13.19 -6.12 10.51
N ASP A 441 -14.26 -6.90 10.51
CA ASP A 441 -15.32 -6.76 11.50
C ASP A 441 -14.82 -7.17 12.90
N ALA A 442 -15.53 -6.74 13.94
CA ALA A 442 -15.11 -6.94 15.33
C ALA A 442 -14.94 -8.41 15.72
N ALA A 443 -15.79 -9.32 15.22
CA ALA A 443 -15.72 -10.75 15.54
C ALA A 443 -14.51 -11.41 14.85
N SER A 444 -14.30 -11.10 13.57
CA SER A 444 -13.11 -11.52 12.82
C SER A 444 -11.82 -11.01 13.47
N ALA A 445 -11.78 -9.73 13.86
CA ALA A 445 -10.63 -9.13 14.52
C ALA A 445 -10.31 -9.85 15.84
N ALA A 446 -11.32 -10.13 16.68
CA ALA A 446 -11.13 -10.86 17.94
C ALA A 446 -10.53 -12.25 17.75
N SER A 447 -11.04 -13.02 16.78
CA SER A 447 -10.51 -14.35 16.46
C SER A 447 -9.05 -14.29 15.96
N LEU A 448 -8.75 -13.35 15.05
CA LEU A 448 -7.39 -13.21 14.52
C LEU A 448 -6.39 -12.64 15.52
N ARG A 449 -6.82 -11.79 16.47
CA ARG A 449 -5.96 -11.38 17.60
C ARG A 449 -5.48 -12.58 18.40
N GLN A 450 -6.33 -13.57 18.65
CA GLN A 450 -5.92 -14.80 19.35
C GLN A 450 -4.93 -15.64 18.53
N VAL A 451 -5.10 -15.69 17.20
CA VAL A 451 -4.14 -16.36 16.30
C VAL A 451 -2.80 -15.63 16.32
N LEU A 452 -2.82 -14.30 16.15
CA LEU A 452 -1.62 -13.46 16.14
C LEU A 452 -0.87 -13.54 17.47
N ARG A 453 -1.56 -13.45 18.61
CA ARG A 453 -0.96 -13.61 19.94
C ARG A 453 -0.21 -14.92 20.06
N ARG A 454 -0.77 -16.04 19.59
CA ARG A 454 -0.10 -17.35 19.62
C ARG A 454 1.11 -17.40 18.70
N ARG A 455 1.01 -16.81 17.51
CA ARG A 455 2.06 -16.83 16.48
C ARG A 455 3.22 -15.87 16.75
N LEU A 456 2.99 -14.79 17.49
CA LEU A 456 4.03 -13.80 17.84
C LEU A 456 4.77 -14.13 19.14
N ARG A 457 4.31 -15.11 19.93
CA ARG A 457 5.03 -15.55 21.14
C ARG A 457 6.46 -15.96 20.80
N GLY A 458 7.42 -15.35 21.48
CA GLY A 458 8.85 -15.62 21.30
C GLY A 458 9.44 -15.08 19.98
N ARG A 459 8.69 -14.25 19.23
CA ARG A 459 9.17 -13.59 18.01
C ARG A 459 9.24 -12.09 18.22
N THR A 460 10.31 -11.47 17.71
CA THR A 460 10.40 -10.01 17.63
C THR A 460 9.33 -9.47 16.67
N ALA A 461 8.43 -8.62 17.16
CA ALA A 461 7.39 -8.01 16.34
C ALA A 461 7.16 -6.54 16.69
N MET A 462 6.77 -5.75 15.68
CA MET A 462 6.34 -4.36 15.85
C MET A 462 4.94 -4.19 15.27
N LEU A 463 4.01 -3.67 16.07
CA LEU A 463 2.60 -3.54 15.71
C LEU A 463 2.16 -2.08 15.79
N VAL A 464 1.83 -1.46 14.65
CA VAL A 464 1.10 -0.19 14.66
C VAL A 464 -0.38 -0.48 14.82
N THR A 465 -1.00 0.16 15.81
CA THR A 465 -2.45 0.07 16.05
C THR A 465 -2.97 1.37 16.65
N HIS A 466 -4.27 1.59 16.48
CA HIS A 466 -5.03 2.63 17.16
C HIS A 466 -6.06 2.04 18.15
N ASP A 467 -6.10 0.71 18.30
CA ASP A 467 -7.04 0.01 19.18
C ASP A 467 -6.36 -0.33 20.53
N PRO A 468 -6.87 0.17 21.66
CA PRO A 468 -6.34 -0.16 22.99
C PRO A 468 -6.42 -1.66 23.31
N VAL A 469 -7.37 -2.40 22.73
CA VAL A 469 -7.50 -3.84 22.92
C VAL A 469 -6.32 -4.58 22.28
N ASP A 470 -5.83 -4.12 21.12
CA ASP A 470 -4.66 -4.72 20.49
C ASP A 470 -3.42 -4.53 21.37
N VAL A 471 -3.22 -3.33 21.90
CA VAL A 471 -2.12 -3.01 22.82
C VAL A 471 -2.19 -3.89 24.07
N ALA A 472 -3.35 -3.96 24.71
CA ALA A 472 -3.53 -4.70 25.96
C ALA A 472 -3.41 -6.24 25.77
N THR A 473 -3.68 -6.77 24.58
CA THR A 473 -3.73 -8.22 24.33
C THR A 473 -2.51 -8.78 23.62
N LEU A 474 -1.81 -7.95 22.83
CA LEU A 474 -0.71 -8.38 21.95
C LEU A 474 0.64 -7.79 22.33
N ALA A 475 0.68 -6.60 22.94
CA ALA A 475 1.92 -5.89 23.16
C ALA A 475 2.56 -6.25 24.52
N ASP A 476 3.87 -6.42 24.51
CA ASP A 476 4.71 -6.52 25.72
C ASP A 476 5.29 -5.14 26.07
N ARG A 477 5.54 -4.31 25.04
CA ARG A 477 6.03 -2.93 25.16
C ARG A 477 5.23 -1.99 24.28
N VAL A 478 5.20 -0.71 24.64
CA VAL A 478 4.54 0.35 23.86
C VAL A 478 5.54 1.48 23.63
N ILE A 479 5.54 2.00 22.40
CA ILE A 479 6.21 3.24 22.00
C ILE A 479 5.15 4.20 21.49
N VAL A 480 5.17 5.43 22.02
CA VAL A 480 4.28 6.51 21.61
C VAL A 480 5.06 7.49 20.76
N ILE A 481 4.55 7.78 19.56
CA ILE A 481 5.16 8.75 18.65
C ILE A 481 4.24 9.97 18.53
N GLU A 482 4.78 11.14 18.84
CA GLU A 482 4.13 12.44 18.67
C GLU A 482 5.10 13.40 18.00
N ASP A 483 4.61 14.19 17.04
CA ASP A 483 5.41 15.16 16.28
C ASP A 483 6.73 14.61 15.71
N GLY A 484 6.70 13.34 15.27
CA GLY A 484 7.85 12.65 14.69
C GLY A 484 8.91 12.22 15.70
N ARG A 485 8.64 12.26 17.01
CA ARG A 485 9.56 11.86 18.08
C ARG A 485 8.92 10.85 19.02
N ILE A 486 9.73 10.10 19.75
CA ILE A 486 9.24 9.20 20.80
C ILE A 486 8.88 10.06 22.02
N ALA A 487 7.58 10.12 22.31
CA ALA A 487 7.03 10.88 23.44
C ALA A 487 7.02 10.06 24.73
N ALA A 488 6.81 8.74 24.63
CA ALA A 488 6.83 7.83 25.76
C ALA A 488 7.17 6.41 25.30
N ALA A 489 7.79 5.62 26.18
CA ALA A 489 8.00 4.19 25.98
C ALA A 489 7.93 3.45 27.31
N GLY A 490 7.30 2.28 27.35
CA GLY A 490 7.07 1.56 28.60
C GLY A 490 6.25 0.28 28.44
N SER A 491 5.81 -0.30 29.55
CA SER A 491 4.86 -1.41 29.51
C SER A 491 3.45 -0.89 29.17
N PRO A 492 2.60 -1.70 28.51
CA PRO A 492 1.21 -1.34 28.27
C PRO A 492 0.45 -1.01 29.56
N ALA A 493 0.69 -1.77 30.62
CA ALA A 493 0.00 -1.59 31.90
C ALA A 493 0.32 -0.22 32.52
N ASP A 494 1.60 0.16 32.53
CA ASP A 494 2.04 1.44 33.11
C ASP A 494 1.51 2.63 32.30
N LEU A 495 1.64 2.59 30.96
CA LEU A 495 1.24 3.71 30.10
C LEU A 495 -0.28 3.88 29.97
N LEU A 496 -1.06 2.80 30.06
CA LEU A 496 -2.52 2.88 30.04
C LEU A 496 -3.09 3.27 31.41
N ALA A 497 -2.45 2.85 32.51
CA ALA A 497 -2.89 3.19 33.86
C ALA A 497 -2.53 4.63 34.25
N ALA A 498 -1.36 5.11 33.82
CA ALA A 498 -0.86 6.45 34.10
C ALA A 498 -0.36 7.11 32.80
N PRO A 499 -1.28 7.59 31.93
CA PRO A 499 -0.92 8.17 30.66
C PRO A 499 -0.15 9.49 30.86
N VAL A 500 1.04 9.57 30.26
CA VAL A 500 1.95 10.72 30.39
C VAL A 500 1.79 11.75 29.26
N THR A 501 0.97 11.45 28.25
CA THR A 501 0.67 12.38 27.15
C THR A 501 -0.85 12.54 26.95
N PRO A 502 -1.31 13.68 26.39
CA PRO A 502 -2.72 13.87 26.07
C PRO A 502 -3.27 12.81 25.10
N PHE A 503 -2.45 12.36 24.14
CA PHE A 503 -2.83 11.29 23.22
C PHE A 503 -3.02 9.96 23.96
N LEU A 504 -2.06 9.58 24.82
CA LEU A 504 -2.18 8.35 25.63
C LEU A 504 -3.43 8.36 26.50
N ALA A 505 -3.79 9.51 27.07
CA ALA A 505 -4.98 9.63 27.90
C ALA A 505 -6.26 9.38 27.09
N GLN A 506 -6.36 9.98 25.90
CA GLN A 506 -7.49 9.72 25.00
C GLN A 506 -7.50 8.27 24.52
N PHE A 507 -6.33 7.71 24.22
CA PHE A 507 -6.16 6.31 23.83
C PHE A 507 -6.60 5.35 24.94
N ALA A 508 -6.27 5.63 26.20
CA ALA A 508 -6.75 4.89 27.38
C ALA A 508 -8.24 5.09 27.68
N GLY A 509 -8.95 5.94 26.92
CA GLY A 509 -10.36 6.22 27.11
C GLY A 509 -10.66 7.20 28.26
N LEU A 510 -9.66 7.95 28.73
CA LEU A 510 -9.85 9.05 29.67
C LEU A 510 -10.41 10.28 28.96
N ILE A 511 -11.16 11.08 29.70
CA ILE A 511 -11.59 12.42 29.31
C ILE A 511 -10.38 13.33 29.45
N ALA A 512 -10.09 14.09 28.41
CA ALA A 512 -8.98 15.04 28.38
C ALA A 512 -9.52 16.46 28.15
N VAL A 513 -9.41 17.31 29.16
CA VAL A 513 -9.88 18.71 29.11
C VAL A 513 -8.67 19.64 29.08
N ARG A 514 -8.48 20.34 27.96
CA ARG A 514 -7.35 21.24 27.73
C ARG A 514 -7.66 22.65 28.22
N GLY A 515 -6.66 23.33 28.79
CA GLY A 515 -6.80 24.69 29.27
C GLY A 515 -5.49 25.29 29.75
N THR A 516 -5.57 26.36 30.52
CA THR A 516 -4.43 27.00 31.21
C THR A 516 -4.43 26.60 32.67
N ALA A 517 -3.27 26.18 33.18
CA ALA A 517 -3.09 25.83 34.59
C ALA A 517 -3.06 27.09 35.46
N ILE A 518 -3.85 27.08 36.52
CA ILE A 518 -3.91 28.10 37.56
C ILE A 518 -3.65 27.38 38.87
N ALA A 519 -2.53 27.70 39.51
CA ALA A 519 -2.19 27.14 40.82
C ALA A 519 -3.19 27.65 41.86
N LEU A 520 -3.70 26.75 42.71
CA LEU A 520 -4.72 27.08 43.73
C LEU A 520 -4.22 26.84 45.16
N ASP A 521 -3.47 25.76 45.39
CA ASP A 521 -2.84 25.38 46.67
C ASP A 521 -1.66 24.39 46.42
N ASP A 522 -0.86 24.03 47.45
CA ASP A 522 0.34 23.17 47.32
C ASP A 522 0.05 21.73 46.83
N ALA A 523 -1.23 21.34 46.75
CA ALA A 523 -1.65 19.96 46.46
C ALA A 523 -2.55 19.82 45.22
N THR A 524 -3.17 20.90 44.72
CA THR A 524 -4.08 20.85 43.56
C THR A 524 -3.84 21.95 42.54
N VAL A 525 -4.12 21.63 41.27
CA VAL A 525 -3.99 22.52 40.12
C VAL A 525 -5.34 22.61 39.41
N THR A 526 -5.75 23.81 39.03
CA THR A 526 -6.96 24.02 38.25
C THR A 526 -6.63 24.31 36.80
N VAL A 527 -7.32 23.63 35.89
CA VAL A 527 -7.25 23.87 34.45
C VAL A 527 -8.46 24.71 34.07
N ARG A 528 -8.23 25.96 33.66
CA ARG A 528 -9.26 26.85 33.10
C ARG A 528 -9.36 26.63 31.61
N THR A 529 -10.53 26.23 31.14
CA THR A 529 -10.78 25.98 29.72
C THR A 529 -11.05 27.29 28.95
N PRO A 530 -10.84 27.31 27.62
CA PRO A 530 -11.27 28.42 26.76
C PRO A 530 -12.78 28.68 26.83
N ALA A 531 -13.57 27.64 27.13
CA ALA A 531 -15.03 27.72 27.29
C ALA A 531 -15.47 28.33 28.65
N GLY A 532 -14.54 28.72 29.52
CA GLY A 532 -14.81 29.48 30.74
C GLY A 532 -15.15 28.64 31.98
N PHE A 533 -15.12 27.30 31.89
CA PHE A 533 -15.28 26.43 33.06
C PHE A 533 -13.91 25.89 33.54
N GLU A 534 -13.87 25.48 34.80
CA GLU A 534 -12.65 25.10 35.51
C GLU A 534 -12.71 23.64 35.97
N ILE A 535 -11.57 22.94 35.92
CA ILE A 535 -11.41 21.60 36.48
C ILE A 535 -10.17 21.56 37.37
N THR A 536 -10.37 21.31 38.66
CA THR A 536 -9.34 21.08 39.67
C THR A 536 -8.95 19.61 39.75
N GLY A 537 -7.65 19.34 39.73
CA GLY A 537 -7.09 18.00 39.93
C GLY A 537 -5.76 18.02 40.67
N VAL A 538 -5.12 16.87 40.77
CA VAL A 538 -3.78 16.72 41.34
C VAL A 538 -2.72 16.73 40.22
N PRO A 539 -1.58 17.39 40.42
CA PRO A 539 -0.48 17.34 39.45
C PRO A 539 0.06 15.90 39.32
N ALA A 540 0.33 15.46 38.11
CA ALA A 540 0.91 14.14 37.87
C ALA A 540 2.28 14.02 38.57
N GLY A 541 2.45 12.97 39.39
CA GLY A 541 3.67 12.73 40.18
C GLY A 541 3.55 12.99 41.70
N ALA A 542 2.47 13.64 42.18
CA ALA A 542 2.29 13.95 43.60
C ALA A 542 1.64 12.83 44.43
N GLY A 543 1.22 11.71 43.81
CA GLY A 543 0.45 10.65 44.47
C GLY A 543 0.92 9.25 44.10
N ALA A 544 2.02 8.79 44.71
CA ALA A 544 2.41 7.38 44.76
C ALA A 544 3.15 7.08 46.07
N GLY A 545 2.46 7.26 47.20
CA GLY A 545 2.90 6.74 48.50
C GLY A 545 2.50 5.27 48.65
N GLY A 546 3.27 4.38 48.03
CA GLY A 546 3.14 2.92 48.19
C GLY A 546 4.51 2.27 48.12
N ALA A 547 4.97 1.74 49.25
CA ALA A 547 6.30 1.17 49.44
C ALA A 547 6.71 0.17 48.34
N ARG A 548 7.84 0.43 47.69
CA ARG A 548 8.66 -0.57 47.00
C ARG A 548 10.12 -0.31 47.37
N GLU A 549 10.67 -1.21 48.18
CA GLU A 549 12.11 -1.34 48.41
C GLU A 549 12.79 -1.88 47.15
N GLY A 550 13.98 -1.34 46.86
CA GLY A 550 15.06 -2.04 46.17
C GLY A 550 15.12 -1.88 44.65
N GLY A 551 16.01 -1.01 44.16
CA GLY A 551 16.48 -1.00 42.78
C GLY A 551 17.10 0.33 42.36
N GLU A 552 18.40 0.51 42.60
CA GLU A 552 19.21 1.64 42.16
C GLU A 552 19.19 1.81 40.63
N LEU A 553 18.85 3.02 40.16
CA LEU A 553 19.24 3.54 38.85
C LEU A 553 19.28 5.08 38.88
N ALA A 554 20.49 5.59 38.69
CA ALA A 554 20.91 6.88 38.15
C ALA A 554 20.29 8.17 38.75
N SER A 555 21.10 8.79 39.61
CA SER A 555 21.02 10.17 40.09
C SER A 555 20.85 11.20 38.96
N GLY A 556 19.66 11.78 38.88
CA GLY A 556 19.39 13.09 38.30
C GLY A 556 18.39 13.79 39.21
N GLU A 557 18.86 14.73 40.02
CA GLU A 557 18.01 15.53 40.89
C GLU A 557 16.90 16.22 40.08
N PRO A 558 15.62 16.12 40.48
CA PRO A 558 14.59 16.97 39.89
C PRO A 558 14.77 18.38 40.48
N THR A 559 15.04 19.34 39.60
CA THR A 559 15.14 20.76 39.93
C THR A 559 13.85 21.22 40.60
N ARG A 560 13.88 21.30 41.94
CA ARG A 560 12.95 22.10 42.75
C ARG A 560 13.20 23.56 42.39
N GLY A 561 12.37 24.11 41.51
CA GLY A 561 12.43 25.51 41.17
C GLY A 561 11.54 25.81 39.99
N GLU A 562 10.29 26.17 40.28
CA GLU A 562 9.46 27.16 39.57
C GLU A 562 7.99 27.03 40.00
N LEU A 563 7.75 27.11 41.30
CA LEU A 563 6.47 27.52 41.88
C LEU A 563 6.79 28.45 43.06
N GLU A 564 7.60 29.47 42.81
CA GLU A 564 7.72 30.58 43.76
C GLU A 564 6.71 31.67 43.38
N SER A 565 5.93 32.01 44.40
CA SER A 565 5.11 33.20 44.58
C SER A 565 5.61 34.40 43.78
N GLY A 566 4.91 34.69 42.70
CA GLY A 566 5.02 35.94 41.96
C GLY A 566 3.82 36.02 41.02
N GLU A 567 3.04 37.10 41.15
CA GLU A 567 1.94 37.44 40.24
C GLU A 567 2.47 37.46 38.79
N ARG A 568 2.31 36.34 38.10
CA ARG A 568 2.45 36.24 36.64
C ARG A 568 1.12 35.76 36.08
N GLU A 569 0.37 36.69 35.52
CA GLU A 569 -0.69 36.40 34.56
C GLU A 569 -0.09 35.60 33.39
N GLY A 570 -0.20 34.28 33.43
CA GLY A 570 0.33 33.43 32.37
C GLY A 570 0.44 31.97 32.78
N GLY A 571 -0.67 31.36 33.17
CA GLY A 571 -0.73 29.92 33.44
C GLY A 571 -0.27 29.08 32.24
N GLY A 572 0.70 28.19 32.46
CA GLY A 572 1.17 27.25 31.42
C GLY A 572 0.03 26.40 30.86
N ARG A 573 0.11 25.97 29.59
CA ARG A 573 -0.89 25.08 28.99
C ARG A 573 -0.88 23.74 29.74
N ALA A 574 -2.07 23.24 30.06
CA ALA A 574 -2.24 21.98 30.78
C ALA A 574 -3.46 21.20 30.29
N VAL A 575 -3.51 19.92 30.62
CA VAL A 575 -4.67 19.05 30.40
C VAL A 575 -5.08 18.36 31.70
N ALA A 576 -6.36 18.42 32.02
CA ALA A 576 -6.97 17.65 33.10
C ALA A 576 -7.51 16.33 32.55
N LEU A 577 -7.15 15.22 33.18
CA LEU A 577 -7.45 13.85 32.78
C LEU A 577 -8.27 13.12 33.83
N PHE A 578 -9.39 12.50 33.45
CA PHE A 578 -10.20 11.69 34.37
C PHE A 578 -11.04 10.66 33.63
N SER A 579 -11.45 9.59 34.32
CA SER A 579 -12.25 8.52 33.72
C SER A 579 -13.72 8.93 33.55
N PRO A 580 -14.41 8.52 32.46
CA PRO A 580 -15.87 8.61 32.36
C PRO A 580 -16.64 8.00 33.53
N ARG A 581 -16.06 6.99 34.19
CA ARG A 581 -16.66 6.35 35.38
C ARG A 581 -16.47 7.15 36.66
N ALA A 582 -15.54 8.10 36.68
CA ALA A 582 -15.37 9.04 37.80
C ALA A 582 -16.41 10.18 37.75
N VAL A 583 -17.09 10.36 36.61
CA VAL A 583 -18.14 11.36 36.43
C VAL A 583 -19.44 10.83 37.01
N THR A 584 -19.88 11.44 38.11
CA THR A 584 -21.15 11.10 38.75
C THR A 584 -22.21 12.11 38.32
N LEU A 585 -23.39 11.62 37.94
CA LEU A 585 -24.52 12.46 37.52
C LEU A 585 -25.54 12.59 38.65
N GLY A 586 -26.05 13.80 38.85
CA GLY A 586 -27.11 14.11 39.82
C GLY A 586 -28.06 15.21 39.34
N PRO A 587 -29.20 15.39 40.03
CA PRO A 587 -30.16 16.46 39.74
C PRO A 587 -29.55 17.84 40.03
N LEU A 588 -30.04 18.88 39.34
CA LEU A 588 -29.61 20.27 39.56
C LEU A 588 -30.10 20.86 40.89
N ASP A 589 -31.28 20.42 41.34
CA ASP A 589 -31.98 20.96 42.51
C ASP A 589 -31.60 20.26 43.84
N GLY A 590 -30.65 19.32 43.80
CA GLY A 590 -30.12 18.66 44.99
C GLY A 590 -28.98 19.44 45.64
N ASP A 591 -28.85 19.35 46.97
CA ASP A 591 -27.68 19.84 47.70
C ASP A 591 -26.39 19.30 47.06
N ALA A 592 -25.40 20.18 46.87
CA ALA A 592 -24.09 19.77 46.36
C ALA A 592 -23.53 18.66 47.28
N PRO A 593 -23.09 17.51 46.74
CA PRO A 593 -22.63 16.39 47.55
C PRO A 593 -21.50 16.85 48.49
N GLU A 594 -21.55 16.41 49.75
CA GLU A 594 -20.61 16.81 50.80
C GLU A 594 -19.13 16.72 50.35
N THR A 595 -18.50 17.90 50.34
CA THR A 595 -17.07 18.26 50.55
C THR A 595 -15.94 17.56 49.79
N SER A 596 -16.14 16.46 49.08
CA SER A 596 -15.04 15.73 48.39
C SER A 596 -14.97 15.92 46.87
N ALA A 597 -16.06 16.39 46.24
CA ALA A 597 -16.10 16.69 44.81
C ALA A 597 -15.84 18.18 44.55
N ARG A 598 -14.57 18.56 44.29
CA ARG A 598 -14.21 19.95 43.95
C ARG A 598 -14.64 20.36 42.54
N ASN A 599 -14.95 19.42 41.65
CA ASN A 599 -15.42 19.71 40.30
C ASN A 599 -16.93 19.48 40.21
N VAL A 600 -17.67 20.56 40.02
CA VAL A 600 -19.12 20.56 39.84
C VAL A 600 -19.44 21.33 38.57
N LEU A 601 -20.05 20.66 37.60
CA LEU A 601 -20.32 21.19 36.27
C LEU A 601 -21.80 21.04 35.94
N ASP A 602 -22.46 22.16 35.66
CA ASP A 602 -23.83 22.14 35.18
C ASP A 602 -23.84 21.89 33.66
N CYS A 603 -24.49 20.80 33.27
CA CYS A 603 -24.40 20.22 31.94
C CYS A 603 -25.80 19.98 31.34
N ARG A 604 -25.83 19.74 30.04
CA ARG A 604 -27.01 19.26 29.33
C ARG A 604 -26.70 17.97 28.60
N VAL A 605 -27.57 16.96 28.74
CA VAL A 605 -27.42 15.70 28.02
C VAL A 605 -27.56 15.95 26.52
N ARG A 606 -26.52 15.64 25.75
CA ARG A 606 -26.52 15.74 24.29
C ARG A 606 -26.98 14.45 23.63
N ALA A 607 -26.47 13.31 24.10
CA ALA A 607 -26.78 12.01 23.55
C ALA A 607 -26.66 10.93 24.63
N ILE A 608 -27.46 9.87 24.49
CA ILE A 608 -27.40 8.68 25.35
C ILE A 608 -27.16 7.45 24.47
N ARG A 609 -26.10 6.70 24.76
CA ARG A 609 -25.74 5.48 24.03
C ARG A 609 -25.68 4.28 24.98
N HIS A 610 -26.51 3.28 24.71
CA HIS A 610 -26.49 2.02 25.45
C HIS A 610 -25.35 1.13 24.98
N GLN A 611 -24.47 0.70 25.89
CA GLN A 611 -23.37 -0.23 25.66
C GLN A 611 -23.44 -1.40 26.65
N GLY A 612 -24.35 -2.34 26.40
CA GLY A 612 -24.58 -3.47 27.29
C GLY A 612 -25.13 -3.04 28.65
N ALA A 613 -24.41 -3.37 29.73
CA ALA A 613 -24.78 -3.02 31.11
C ALA A 613 -24.45 -1.56 31.50
N ALA A 614 -23.59 -0.89 30.73
CA ALA A 614 -23.21 0.49 30.92
C ALA A 614 -23.92 1.40 29.89
N VAL A 615 -24.20 2.63 30.30
CA VAL A 615 -24.77 3.68 29.46
C VAL A 615 -23.77 4.82 29.40
N ARG A 616 -23.36 5.17 28.18
CA ARG A 616 -22.56 6.38 27.94
C ARG A 616 -23.49 7.57 27.72
N VAL A 617 -23.27 8.61 28.50
CA VAL A 617 -24.02 9.87 28.44
C VAL A 617 -23.06 10.96 28.00
N GLU A 618 -23.32 11.56 26.83
CA GLU A 618 -22.57 12.71 26.32
C GLU A 618 -23.17 14.00 26.89
N LEU A 619 -22.33 14.84 27.50
CA LEU A 619 -22.73 16.03 28.25
C LEU A 619 -22.12 17.27 27.60
N GLY A 620 -22.96 18.23 27.22
CA GLY A 620 -22.50 19.57 26.85
C GLY A 620 -22.39 20.44 28.10
N VAL A 621 -21.21 21.00 28.35
CA VAL A 621 -21.00 21.93 29.47
C VAL A 621 -21.59 23.30 29.12
N ALA A 622 -22.39 23.89 30.01
CA ALA A 622 -22.87 25.25 29.83
C ALA A 622 -21.73 26.24 30.15
N GLY A 623 -21.38 27.12 29.20
CA GLY A 623 -20.38 28.16 29.42
C GLY A 623 -20.91 29.19 30.42
N GLY A 624 -20.50 29.05 31.68
CA GLY A 624 -20.85 29.94 32.78
C GLY A 624 -20.19 29.46 34.06
N THR A 625 -19.52 30.40 34.74
CA THR A 625 -18.76 30.26 35.99
C THR A 625 -19.17 29.07 36.86
N GLY A 626 -18.42 27.96 36.79
CA GLY A 626 -18.48 26.91 37.80
C GLY A 626 -18.03 27.50 39.13
N THR A 627 -18.92 27.55 40.10
CA THR A 627 -18.60 28.00 41.45
C THR A 627 -17.73 26.95 42.14
N THR A 628 -16.42 27.14 42.14
CA THR A 628 -15.56 26.51 43.15
C THR A 628 -16.01 27.03 44.51
N GLY A 629 -16.60 26.16 45.34
CA GLY A 629 -17.20 26.54 46.61
C GLY A 629 -16.23 27.26 47.54
N ARG A 630 -16.28 28.59 47.54
CA ARG A 630 -15.81 29.45 48.64
C ARG A 630 -17.05 30.08 49.25
N ALA A 631 -17.56 29.45 50.30
CA ALA A 631 -18.61 30.03 51.13
C ALA A 631 -17.99 31.21 51.89
N ASP A 632 -18.19 32.43 51.39
CA ASP A 632 -17.97 33.64 52.19
C ASP A 632 -19.34 34.16 52.65
N ARG A 633 -19.54 34.13 53.97
CA ARG A 633 -20.77 34.55 54.65
C ARG A 633 -20.73 36.06 54.83
N THR A 634 -21.23 36.82 53.87
CA THR A 634 -21.77 38.17 54.13
C THR A 634 -22.89 38.45 53.14
N GLY A 635 -24.10 38.60 53.66
CA GLY A 635 -25.28 38.87 52.86
C GLY A 635 -25.27 40.28 52.30
N GLU A 636 -25.36 40.39 50.98
CA GLU A 636 -26.00 41.50 50.30
C GLU A 636 -26.40 41.07 48.89
N LYS A 637 -27.69 41.22 48.57
CA LYS A 637 -28.24 41.01 47.23
C LYS A 637 -28.03 42.28 46.41
N PRO A 638 -27.45 42.25 45.20
CA PRO A 638 -27.75 43.24 44.20
C PRO A 638 -28.76 42.69 43.19
N ALA A 639 -29.80 43.46 42.94
CA ALA A 639 -30.67 43.34 41.79
C ALA A 639 -29.95 43.90 40.55
N GLY A 640 -30.10 43.26 39.38
CA GLY A 640 -29.61 43.83 38.12
C GLY A 640 -29.44 42.83 36.98
N GLU A 641 -30.40 42.87 36.05
CA GLU A 641 -30.27 42.65 34.60
C GLU A 641 -29.55 41.42 34.04
N ALA A 642 -30.36 40.58 33.38
CA ALA A 642 -29.93 39.61 32.38
C ALA A 642 -29.30 40.32 31.17
N VAL A 643 -27.97 40.32 31.10
CA VAL A 643 -27.23 40.69 29.88
C VAL A 643 -27.01 39.41 29.06
N ALA A 644 -27.77 39.30 27.97
CA ALA A 644 -27.56 38.30 26.93
C ALA A 644 -26.22 38.56 26.22
N ALA A 645 -25.17 37.84 26.62
CA ALA A 645 -23.90 37.81 25.91
C ALA A 645 -24.00 36.92 24.65
N ASN A 646 -24.48 37.51 23.55
CA ASN A 646 -24.35 36.96 22.21
C ASN A 646 -22.93 37.21 21.68
N GLY A 647 -22.03 36.26 21.93
CA GLY A 647 -20.78 36.05 21.19
C GLY A 647 -20.67 34.57 20.81
N PRO A 648 -19.90 34.18 19.78
CA PRO A 648 -19.82 32.78 19.37
C PRO A 648 -19.00 32.00 20.40
N ALA A 649 -19.66 31.57 21.47
CA ALA A 649 -19.09 30.68 22.47
C ALA A 649 -18.78 29.34 21.81
N ASP A 650 -17.54 28.88 21.96
CA ASP A 650 -17.04 27.59 21.51
C ASP A 650 -17.97 26.46 21.98
N ARG A 651 -18.80 25.95 21.05
CA ARG A 651 -19.95 25.07 21.33
C ARG A 651 -19.56 23.61 21.58
N ASP A 652 -18.28 23.24 21.66
CA ASP A 652 -17.88 21.84 21.46
C ASP A 652 -17.18 21.13 22.64
N THR A 653 -17.19 21.68 23.85
CA THR A 653 -16.65 20.92 24.99
C THR A 653 -17.66 19.90 25.52
N VAL A 654 -17.43 18.62 25.17
CA VAL A 654 -18.24 17.48 25.57
C VAL A 654 -17.53 16.64 26.63
N ILE A 655 -18.21 16.38 27.75
CA ILE A 655 -17.76 15.45 28.80
C ILE A 655 -18.58 14.18 28.68
N ILE A 656 -17.96 13.02 28.89
CA ILE A 656 -18.65 11.73 28.77
C ILE A 656 -18.78 11.13 30.17
N ALA A 657 -19.98 10.76 30.60
CA ALA A 657 -20.17 9.94 31.79
C ALA A 657 -20.51 8.50 31.41
N GLU A 658 -19.98 7.53 32.15
CA GLU A 658 -20.37 6.12 32.01
C GLU A 658 -21.08 5.68 33.29
N ILE A 659 -22.39 5.50 33.20
CA ILE A 659 -23.27 5.16 34.34
C ILE A 659 -23.98 3.82 34.09
N SER A 660 -24.57 3.23 35.13
CA SER A 660 -25.39 2.03 34.96
C SER A 660 -26.74 2.36 34.32
N ALA A 661 -27.35 1.39 33.62
CA ALA A 661 -28.70 1.54 33.09
C ALA A 661 -29.74 1.83 34.18
N HIS A 662 -29.53 1.28 35.39
CA HIS A 662 -30.35 1.57 36.56
C HIS A 662 -30.24 3.03 36.97
N SER A 663 -29.01 3.56 37.11
CA SER A 663 -28.77 4.96 37.46
C SER A 663 -29.39 5.94 36.46
N LEU A 664 -29.35 5.63 35.15
CA LEU A 664 -30.01 6.44 34.12
C LEU A 664 -31.53 6.50 34.35
N ALA A 665 -32.15 5.34 34.62
CA ALA A 665 -33.58 5.24 34.85
C ALA A 665 -34.01 5.96 36.14
N THR A 666 -33.23 5.84 37.22
CA THR A 666 -33.47 6.53 38.49
C THR A 666 -33.41 8.04 38.34
N LEU A 667 -32.49 8.55 37.53
CA LEU A 667 -32.33 9.98 37.27
C LEU A 667 -33.33 10.53 36.22
N GLY A 668 -34.06 9.66 35.51
CA GLY A 668 -35.03 10.07 34.49
C GLY A 668 -34.42 10.88 33.34
N LEU A 669 -33.15 10.64 33.00
CA LEU A 669 -32.43 11.43 32.00
C LEU A 669 -32.85 11.09 30.56
N ALA A 670 -33.08 12.11 29.75
CA ALA A 670 -33.31 12.05 28.31
C ALA A 670 -32.38 13.04 27.59
N GLU A 671 -32.31 12.95 26.26
CA GLU A 671 -31.61 13.97 25.47
C GLU A 671 -32.23 15.36 25.71
N GLY A 672 -31.39 16.35 25.98
CA GLY A 672 -31.80 17.70 26.36
C GLY A 672 -32.04 17.91 27.87
N SER A 673 -32.07 16.84 28.68
CA SER A 673 -32.21 16.96 30.14
C SER A 673 -31.04 17.74 30.74
N PRO A 674 -31.32 18.70 31.64
CA PRO A 674 -30.27 19.38 32.37
C PRO A 674 -29.81 18.49 33.54
N VAL A 675 -28.51 18.44 33.81
CA VAL A 675 -27.90 17.50 34.75
C VAL A 675 -26.64 18.10 35.36
N ARG A 676 -26.37 17.79 36.63
CA ARG A 676 -25.11 18.16 37.28
C ARG A 676 -24.12 17.01 37.21
N ALA A 677 -22.94 17.27 36.66
CA ALA A 677 -21.82 16.34 36.62
C ALA A 677 -20.82 16.68 37.72
N THR A 678 -20.38 15.68 38.48
CA THR A 678 -19.40 15.86 39.56
C THR A 678 -18.22 14.91 39.42
N VAL A 679 -17.02 15.39 39.72
CA VAL A 679 -15.78 14.59 39.71
C VAL A 679 -14.91 15.00 40.91
N LYS A 680 -14.36 14.02 41.64
CA LYS A 680 -13.44 14.29 42.75
C LYS A 680 -12.09 14.76 42.23
N ALA A 681 -11.48 15.79 42.84
CA ALA A 681 -10.17 16.29 42.41
C ALA A 681 -9.07 15.20 42.45
N MET A 682 -9.12 14.28 43.42
CA MET A 682 -8.20 13.14 43.51
C MET A 682 -8.35 12.13 42.35
N GLN A 683 -9.44 12.19 41.59
CA GLN A 683 -9.68 11.37 40.40
C GLN A 683 -9.35 12.11 39.10
N VAL A 684 -8.86 13.35 39.21
CA VAL A 684 -8.41 14.18 38.08
C VAL A 684 -6.90 14.34 38.16
N GLN A 685 -6.18 13.88 37.15
CA GLN A 685 -4.74 14.13 37.00
C GLN A 685 -4.50 15.32 36.07
N VAL A 686 -3.62 16.24 36.44
CA VAL A 686 -3.24 17.39 35.63
C VAL A 686 -1.84 17.20 35.08
N LEU A 687 -1.72 17.25 33.74
CA LEU A 687 -0.46 17.18 33.02
C LEU A 687 -0.14 18.54 32.37
N PRO A 688 1.10 19.02 32.45
CA PRO A 688 1.54 20.14 31.62
C PRO A 688 1.60 19.72 30.14
N ILE A 689 1.31 20.66 29.23
CA ILE A 689 1.48 20.47 27.79
C ILE A 689 2.73 21.26 27.38
N ALA A 690 3.78 20.54 26.93
CA ALA A 690 4.95 21.19 26.35
C ALA A 690 4.56 21.94 25.07
N GLY A 691 5.12 23.15 24.91
CA GLY A 691 4.82 24.08 23.80
C GLY A 691 5.52 23.72 22.50
#